data_AF-F8GGT4-F1
#
_entry.id   AF-F8GGT4-F1
#
_cell.length_a   1.000
_cell.length_b   1.000
_cell.length_c   1.000
_cell.angle_alpha   90.00
_cell.angle_beta   90.00
_cell.angle_gamma   90.00
#
_symmetry.space_group_name_H-M   'P 1'
#
loop_
_entity.id
_entity.type
_entity.pdbx_description
1 polymer ?
#
loop_
_entity_poly.entity_id
_entity_poly.type
_entity_poly.pdbx_seq_one_letter_code
_entity_poly.pdbx_strand_id
1 'polypeptide(L)'
;MTVNLFGDVRAERDHEMLDKTFYESQNYRTLYESKDRFIVVGRRGTGKSALTYRLSKDWEARKYSTIIIAPAEEQVIGIRSIAEQFGDSVSRIRSGIKLAWKYAMLLEVALVCQKSYKTADKIRNYQTLNTHLDKWKSCGNHAFDRLRVTLRKNLHGINNPNDRIADLPGILDIRILTEEVTSLIQSLNFGIVVLIDRLDEGYEPDTIGIGIVDGIIYGTDEVRLSLGEKLHALVFLRDNIFRAVQKEDPDFSRNLEGQILRLHWDSEELFYMVCKRIRVAYNLKIESDVKIWNTITTNELHGREGFKKCLQLTLYRPRDVVALFNSVIEQARKHQRDKLLDIDFKSSSKQISTIRFDDLGKEYASVFPGIAKLTAAFSNGPAKFEVSHAVETIRTVLNYPSISADTLQHAAILGSEEDIAKALYGVGFFGVFDLQRSTWIFSHDGKQPDRNIATHDILMIHPCYWSALNLKEEIDQSVAEEIYDEYEITIDSQSTKERSTKLGQIISELQTIPTGAENASDFENWCKRVIDIAFAKELTNIQLHPNKCAVQRRDIVATNQGLRGFWKRIREDYETRQVVFEIKNFEEIGIDEYRQVNGYLTREYGKLGFIICRDKQPGLMKNRELEAFKEFYLQGNVIIKITAQILTGILSKLRSPAKVDAGDLALDKQLDTHIRLYSTGQGDKANARTRKKK
;
A
#
# COMPACT_ATOMS: atom_id res chain seq x y z
N MET A 1 40.36 -8.62 -8.01
CA MET A 1 39.66 -9.04 -6.77
C MET A 1 38.16 -8.90 -7.00
N THR A 2 37.37 -9.89 -6.61
CA THR A 2 35.90 -9.82 -6.66
C THR A 2 35.39 -8.76 -5.69
N VAL A 3 34.67 -7.76 -6.21
CA VAL A 3 34.11 -6.63 -5.44
C VAL A 3 33.07 -7.11 -4.42
N ASN A 4 32.30 -8.14 -4.74
CA ASN A 4 31.29 -8.74 -3.87
C ASN A 4 31.68 -10.18 -3.50
N LEU A 5 32.51 -10.34 -2.46
CA LEU A 5 33.00 -11.66 -2.05
C LEU A 5 31.87 -12.60 -1.61
N PHE A 6 30.82 -12.06 -0.99
CA PHE A 6 29.69 -12.85 -0.50
C PHE A 6 28.59 -13.02 -1.54
N GLY A 7 28.78 -12.57 -2.78
CA GLY A 7 27.76 -12.58 -3.82
C GLY A 7 26.99 -11.26 -3.93
N ASP A 8 26.12 -11.17 -4.93
CA ASP A 8 25.35 -9.95 -5.24
C ASP A 8 24.12 -9.82 -4.32
N VAL A 9 23.76 -8.57 -3.99
CA VAL A 9 22.56 -8.25 -3.21
C VAL A 9 21.28 -8.48 -4.00
N ARG A 10 21.36 -8.51 -5.33
CA ARG A 10 20.28 -8.87 -6.24
C ARG A 10 20.40 -10.34 -6.61
N ALA A 11 19.39 -11.13 -6.25
CA ALA A 11 19.39 -12.58 -6.47
C ALA A 11 19.58 -12.95 -7.94
N GLU A 12 19.07 -12.14 -8.87
CA GLU A 12 19.17 -12.33 -10.32
C GLU A 12 20.61 -12.26 -10.84
N ARG A 13 21.53 -11.67 -10.06
CA ARG A 13 22.96 -11.56 -10.34
C ARG A 13 23.80 -12.45 -9.43
N ASP A 14 23.17 -13.19 -8.53
CA ASP A 14 23.84 -13.98 -7.49
C ASP A 14 23.83 -15.50 -7.78
N HIS A 15 23.41 -15.90 -8.99
CA HIS A 15 23.19 -17.31 -9.35
C HIS A 15 24.40 -18.22 -9.07
N GLU A 16 25.62 -17.78 -9.40
CA GLU A 16 26.82 -18.60 -9.18
C GLU A 16 27.06 -18.89 -7.68
N MET A 17 26.78 -17.91 -6.82
CA MET A 17 26.89 -18.08 -5.38
C MET A 17 25.74 -18.94 -4.84
N LEU A 18 24.51 -18.65 -5.27
CA LEU A 18 23.31 -19.41 -4.91
C LEU A 18 23.44 -20.90 -5.26
N ASP A 19 24.00 -21.24 -6.42
CA ASP A 19 24.23 -22.63 -6.82
C ASP A 19 25.08 -23.41 -5.81
N LYS A 20 26.03 -22.73 -5.14
CA LYS A 20 26.97 -23.32 -4.20
C LYS A 20 26.50 -23.19 -2.73
N THR A 21 25.74 -22.15 -2.41
CA THR A 21 25.50 -21.73 -1.01
C THR A 21 24.05 -21.57 -0.63
N PHE A 22 23.09 -21.97 -1.47
CA PHE A 22 21.67 -21.88 -1.12
C PHE A 22 21.38 -22.59 0.22
N TYR A 23 20.57 -21.92 1.05
CA TYR A 23 20.08 -22.45 2.31
C TYR A 23 18.66 -22.98 2.10
N GLU A 24 18.49 -24.29 2.20
CA GLU A 24 17.21 -24.97 2.04
C GLU A 24 16.37 -24.85 3.33
N SER A 25 15.68 -23.72 3.46
CA SER A 25 14.77 -23.47 4.59
C SER A 25 13.53 -24.38 4.55
N GLN A 26 12.79 -24.43 5.66
CA GLN A 26 11.52 -25.15 5.72
C GLN A 26 10.49 -24.59 4.72
N ASN A 27 10.53 -23.28 4.48
CA ASN A 27 9.71 -22.60 3.47
C ASN A 27 10.02 -23.13 2.06
N TYR A 28 11.31 -23.25 1.71
CA TYR A 28 11.72 -23.85 0.43
C TYR A 28 11.21 -25.30 0.31
N ARG A 29 11.40 -26.13 1.34
CA ARG A 29 10.95 -27.54 1.32
C ARG A 29 9.45 -27.65 1.14
N THR A 30 8.68 -26.83 1.85
CA THR A 30 7.22 -26.79 1.74
C THR A 30 6.77 -26.50 0.31
N LEU A 31 7.38 -25.50 -0.34
CA LEU A 31 7.07 -25.15 -1.75
C LEU A 31 7.54 -26.23 -2.74
N TYR A 32 8.62 -26.93 -2.42
CA TYR A 32 9.18 -27.97 -3.27
C TYR A 32 8.39 -29.29 -3.19
N GLU A 33 7.81 -29.60 -2.03
CA GLU A 33 7.16 -30.88 -1.75
C GLU A 33 5.62 -30.83 -1.82
N SER A 34 5.01 -29.70 -1.42
CA SER A 34 3.55 -29.53 -1.38
C SER A 34 3.05 -28.55 -2.44
N LYS A 35 1.79 -28.72 -2.87
CA LYS A 35 1.08 -27.81 -3.80
C LYS A 35 0.03 -26.95 -3.11
N ASP A 36 -0.14 -27.11 -1.80
CA ASP A 36 -1.25 -26.51 -1.05
C ASP A 36 -1.10 -25.00 -0.94
N ARG A 37 0.15 -24.52 -0.90
CA ARG A 37 0.49 -23.10 -0.78
C ARG A 37 1.13 -22.60 -2.06
N PHE A 38 0.32 -21.97 -2.91
CA PHE A 38 0.77 -21.45 -4.19
C PHE A 38 1.07 -19.95 -4.19
N ILE A 39 0.65 -19.22 -3.15
CA ILE A 39 0.88 -17.79 -3.01
C ILE A 39 2.02 -17.58 -2.01
N VAL A 40 3.17 -17.13 -2.49
CA VAL A 40 4.37 -16.88 -1.67
C VAL A 40 4.51 -15.39 -1.42
N VAL A 41 4.39 -14.97 -0.16
CA VAL A 41 4.40 -13.56 0.22
C VAL A 41 5.65 -13.23 1.01
N GLY A 42 6.29 -12.11 0.69
CA GLY A 42 7.39 -11.60 1.51
C GLY A 42 7.81 -10.19 1.16
N ARG A 43 8.46 -9.49 2.10
CA ARG A 43 8.98 -8.13 1.86
C ARG A 43 10.10 -8.10 0.82
N ARG A 44 10.50 -6.89 0.42
CA ARG A 44 11.68 -6.72 -0.43
C ARG A 44 12.93 -7.19 0.33
N GLY A 45 13.71 -8.07 -0.30
CA GLY A 45 14.95 -8.60 0.27
C GLY A 45 14.82 -9.95 1.01
N THR A 46 13.62 -10.52 1.14
CA THR A 46 13.38 -11.82 1.83
C THR A 46 13.77 -13.05 1.01
N GLY A 47 14.26 -12.88 -0.22
CA GLY A 47 14.75 -14.00 -1.04
C GLY A 47 13.74 -14.62 -2.03
N LYS A 48 12.65 -13.93 -2.37
CA LYS A 48 11.67 -14.40 -3.39
C LYS A 48 12.33 -14.81 -4.71
N SER A 49 13.09 -13.93 -5.36
CA SER A 49 13.77 -14.30 -6.62
C SER A 49 14.85 -15.37 -6.46
N ALA A 50 15.48 -15.47 -5.28
CA ALA A 50 16.43 -16.56 -4.98
C ALA A 50 15.70 -17.91 -4.88
N LEU A 51 14.52 -17.95 -4.27
CA LEU A 51 13.63 -19.11 -4.25
C LEU A 51 13.15 -19.47 -5.66
N THR A 52 12.70 -18.49 -6.44
CA THR A 52 12.30 -18.68 -7.86
C THR A 52 13.42 -19.34 -8.65
N TYR A 53 14.64 -18.81 -8.58
CA TYR A 53 15.81 -19.36 -9.26
C TYR A 53 16.11 -20.80 -8.82
N ARG A 54 16.19 -21.03 -7.50
CA ARG A 54 16.58 -22.33 -6.97
C ARG A 54 15.53 -23.41 -7.23
N LEU A 55 14.25 -23.12 -6.99
CA LEU A 55 13.14 -24.03 -7.30
C LEU A 55 13.16 -24.42 -8.78
N SER A 56 13.39 -23.46 -9.69
CA SER A 56 13.51 -23.76 -11.13
C SER A 56 14.58 -24.82 -11.41
N LYS A 57 15.78 -24.64 -10.84
CA LYS A 57 16.91 -25.56 -11.03
C LYS A 57 16.65 -26.94 -10.47
N ASP A 58 16.08 -27.03 -9.26
CA ASP A 58 15.85 -28.32 -8.61
C ASP A 58 14.73 -29.12 -9.28
N TRP A 59 13.68 -28.44 -9.75
CA TRP A 59 12.63 -29.08 -10.56
C TRP A 59 13.15 -29.51 -11.95
N GLU A 60 13.98 -28.70 -12.61
CA GLU A 60 14.67 -29.10 -13.86
C GLU A 60 15.53 -30.35 -13.66
N ALA A 61 16.24 -30.45 -12.53
CA ALA A 61 17.03 -31.64 -12.18
C ALA A 61 16.15 -32.90 -12.00
N ARG A 62 14.89 -32.74 -11.58
CA ARG A 62 13.87 -33.80 -11.55
C ARG A 62 13.18 -34.06 -12.89
N LYS A 63 13.68 -33.47 -13.99
CA LYS A 63 13.13 -33.55 -15.36
C LYS A 63 11.75 -32.94 -15.51
N TYR A 64 11.34 -32.05 -14.61
CA TYR A 64 10.15 -31.22 -14.82
C TYR A 64 10.49 -30.14 -15.84
N SER A 65 9.47 -29.68 -16.58
CA SER A 65 9.64 -28.52 -17.44
C SER A 65 9.24 -27.26 -16.68
N THR A 66 10.16 -26.31 -16.56
CA THR A 66 9.92 -25.07 -15.82
C THR A 66 9.62 -23.89 -16.75
N ILE A 67 8.65 -23.07 -16.36
CA ILE A 67 8.26 -21.80 -16.97
C ILE A 67 8.46 -20.73 -15.91
N ILE A 68 9.29 -19.72 -16.20
CA ILE A 68 9.43 -18.54 -15.35
C ILE A 68 8.75 -17.37 -16.05
N ILE A 69 7.78 -16.75 -15.38
CA ILE A 69 7.11 -15.54 -15.84
C ILE A 69 7.51 -14.42 -14.89
N ALA A 70 8.38 -13.53 -15.35
CA ALA A 70 8.89 -12.42 -14.56
C ALA A 70 8.86 -11.14 -15.42
N PRO A 71 7.76 -10.38 -15.40
CA PRO A 71 7.60 -9.25 -16.31
C PRO A 71 8.58 -8.12 -15.98
N ALA A 72 8.98 -7.40 -17.02
CA ALA A 72 9.64 -6.10 -16.91
C ALA A 72 8.61 -4.97 -16.67
N GLU A 73 9.09 -3.82 -16.21
CA GLU A 73 8.25 -2.67 -15.86
C GLU A 73 7.35 -2.23 -17.04
N GLU A 74 7.91 -2.12 -18.24
CA GLU A 74 7.17 -1.72 -19.44
C GLU A 74 6.07 -2.72 -19.85
N GLN A 75 6.22 -4.00 -19.48
CA GLN A 75 5.25 -5.05 -19.79
C GLN A 75 4.05 -4.97 -18.84
N VAL A 76 4.30 -4.71 -17.55
CA VAL A 76 3.24 -4.47 -16.56
C VAL A 76 2.47 -3.20 -16.90
N ILE A 77 3.17 -2.10 -17.19
CA ILE A 77 2.56 -0.84 -17.65
C ILE A 77 1.72 -1.08 -18.91
N GLY A 78 2.23 -1.88 -19.86
CA GLY A 78 1.52 -2.20 -21.10
C GLY A 78 0.17 -2.90 -20.89
N ILE A 79 0.09 -3.79 -19.89
CA ILE A 79 -1.16 -4.51 -19.54
C ILE A 79 -2.19 -3.61 -18.88
N ARG A 80 -1.79 -2.56 -18.15
CA ARG A 80 -2.73 -1.62 -17.49
C ARG A 80 -3.76 -1.03 -18.47
N SER A 81 -3.31 -0.61 -19.65
CA SER A 81 -4.19 -0.09 -20.73
C SER A 81 -5.25 -1.08 -21.22
N ILE A 82 -5.04 -2.39 -21.00
CA ILE A 82 -6.00 -3.43 -21.35
C ILE A 82 -6.89 -3.76 -20.16
N ALA A 83 -6.32 -3.79 -18.96
CA ALA A 83 -7.05 -4.01 -17.73
C ALA A 83 -8.19 -2.98 -17.54
N GLU A 84 -7.92 -1.70 -17.86
CA GLU A 84 -8.90 -0.60 -17.86
C GLU A 84 -10.14 -0.89 -18.73
N GLN A 85 -10.00 -1.71 -19.76
CA GLN A 85 -11.10 -2.03 -20.67
C GLN A 85 -12.15 -2.95 -20.03
N PHE A 86 -11.81 -3.65 -18.96
CA PHE A 86 -12.73 -4.54 -18.24
C PHE A 86 -13.57 -3.81 -17.20
N GLY A 87 -13.24 -2.57 -16.84
CA GLY A 87 -14.06 -1.74 -15.98
C GLY A 87 -13.26 -0.86 -15.02
N ASP A 88 -13.99 -0.29 -14.07
CA ASP A 88 -13.53 0.71 -13.10
C ASP A 88 -13.47 0.18 -11.65
N SER A 89 -13.83 -1.08 -11.43
CA SER A 89 -13.79 -1.74 -10.12
C SER A 89 -12.82 -2.93 -10.11
N VAL A 90 -12.21 -3.20 -8.95
CA VAL A 90 -11.27 -4.32 -8.76
C VAL A 90 -11.90 -5.63 -9.21
N SER A 91 -13.15 -5.91 -8.80
CA SER A 91 -13.86 -7.15 -9.15
C SER A 91 -14.05 -7.34 -10.66
N ARG A 92 -14.37 -6.28 -11.41
CA ARG A 92 -14.53 -6.36 -12.88
C ARG A 92 -13.19 -6.56 -13.58
N ILE A 93 -12.18 -5.76 -13.21
CA ILE A 93 -10.83 -5.87 -13.76
C ILE A 93 -10.26 -7.26 -13.48
N ARG A 94 -10.37 -7.74 -12.24
CA ARG A 94 -10.04 -9.10 -11.83
C ARG A 94 -10.72 -10.13 -12.71
N SER A 95 -12.02 -10.02 -12.94
CA SER A 95 -12.78 -11.01 -13.72
C SER A 95 -12.26 -11.12 -15.15
N GLY A 96 -11.99 -9.98 -15.81
CA GLY A 96 -11.41 -9.96 -17.15
C GLY A 96 -9.98 -10.48 -17.19
N ILE A 97 -9.11 -10.00 -16.28
CA ILE A 97 -7.71 -10.42 -16.22
C ILE A 97 -7.59 -11.90 -15.84
N LYS A 98 -8.45 -12.43 -14.97
CA LYS A 98 -8.51 -13.85 -14.62
C LYS A 98 -8.67 -14.74 -15.85
N LEU A 99 -9.66 -14.43 -16.68
CA LEU A 99 -9.94 -15.17 -17.92
C LEU A 99 -8.78 -15.04 -18.92
N ALA A 100 -8.26 -13.83 -19.08
CA ALA A 100 -7.14 -13.56 -19.97
C ALA A 100 -5.85 -14.27 -19.51
N TRP A 101 -5.59 -14.29 -18.21
CA TRP A 101 -4.43 -14.95 -17.61
C TRP A 101 -4.53 -16.47 -17.70
N LYS A 102 -5.72 -17.03 -17.49
CA LYS A 102 -5.99 -18.45 -17.74
C LYS A 102 -5.62 -18.86 -19.16
N TYR A 103 -6.07 -18.08 -20.15
CA TYR A 103 -5.68 -18.29 -21.55
C TYR A 103 -4.15 -18.22 -21.74
N ALA A 104 -3.49 -17.19 -21.20
CA ALA A 104 -2.04 -17.05 -21.31
C ALA A 104 -1.29 -18.24 -20.72
N MET A 105 -1.66 -18.68 -19.51
CA MET A 105 -1.02 -19.82 -18.84
C MET A 105 -1.19 -21.12 -19.60
N LEU A 106 -2.40 -21.41 -20.11
CA LEU A 106 -2.64 -22.60 -20.93
C LEU A 106 -1.73 -22.64 -22.16
N LEU A 107 -1.54 -21.51 -22.82
CA LEU A 107 -0.68 -21.42 -24.00
C LEU A 107 0.82 -21.45 -23.68
N GLU A 108 1.27 -20.84 -22.58
CA GLU A 108 2.67 -20.99 -22.13
C GLU A 108 2.98 -22.44 -21.75
N VAL A 109 2.05 -23.15 -21.10
CA VAL A 109 2.15 -24.58 -20.81
C VAL A 109 2.24 -25.39 -22.11
N ALA A 110 1.37 -25.12 -23.08
CA ALA A 110 1.39 -25.80 -24.38
C ALA A 110 2.67 -25.52 -25.18
N LEU A 111 3.20 -24.29 -25.13
CA LEU A 111 4.47 -23.92 -25.78
C LEU A 111 5.64 -24.73 -25.25
N VAL A 112 5.71 -24.93 -23.93
CA VAL A 112 6.75 -25.78 -23.34
C VAL A 112 6.58 -27.23 -23.75
N CYS A 113 5.34 -27.74 -23.82
CA CYS A 113 5.06 -29.09 -24.31
C CYS A 113 5.52 -29.28 -25.77
N GLN A 114 5.45 -28.24 -26.60
CA GLN A 114 5.84 -28.32 -28.01
C GLN A 114 7.36 -28.52 -28.21
N LYS A 115 8.20 -28.27 -27.20
CA LYS A 115 9.65 -28.49 -27.31
C LYS A 115 10.03 -29.98 -27.46
N SER A 116 9.15 -30.90 -27.04
CA SER A 116 9.36 -32.34 -27.19
C SER A 116 8.70 -32.86 -28.48
N TYR A 117 9.45 -33.59 -29.32
CA TYR A 117 8.96 -34.11 -30.60
C TYR A 117 7.66 -34.92 -30.47
N LYS A 118 7.55 -35.77 -29.43
CA LYS A 118 6.37 -36.63 -29.21
C LYS A 118 5.10 -35.83 -28.91
N THR A 119 5.25 -34.71 -28.20
CA THR A 119 4.13 -33.83 -27.82
C THR A 119 3.84 -32.78 -28.87
N ALA A 120 4.85 -32.33 -29.62
CA ALA A 120 4.66 -31.51 -30.80
C ALA A 120 3.75 -32.20 -31.83
N ASP A 121 3.92 -33.51 -32.03
CA ASP A 121 3.06 -34.28 -32.93
C ASP A 121 1.63 -34.39 -32.41
N LYS A 122 1.45 -34.66 -31.10
CA LYS A 122 0.12 -34.65 -30.48
C LYS A 122 -0.59 -33.31 -30.57
N ILE A 123 0.12 -32.20 -30.44
CA ILE A 123 -0.46 -30.84 -30.57
C ILE A 123 -1.07 -30.65 -31.97
N ARG A 124 -0.51 -31.25 -33.02
CA ARG A 124 -1.08 -31.16 -34.37
C ARG A 124 -2.46 -31.79 -34.49
N ASN A 125 -2.81 -32.72 -33.59
CA ASN A 125 -4.15 -33.33 -33.55
C ASN A 125 -5.19 -32.40 -32.90
N TYR A 126 -4.77 -31.37 -32.17
CA TYR A 126 -5.64 -30.38 -31.54
C TYR A 126 -5.68 -29.11 -32.41
N GLN A 127 -6.67 -29.05 -33.32
CA GLN A 127 -6.77 -27.96 -34.30
C GLN A 127 -6.92 -26.58 -33.64
N THR A 128 -7.73 -26.49 -32.58
CA THR A 128 -7.97 -25.24 -31.84
C THR A 128 -6.69 -24.80 -31.13
N LEU A 129 -6.10 -25.66 -30.29
CA LEU A 129 -4.83 -25.38 -29.62
C LEU A 129 -3.74 -24.96 -30.60
N ASN A 130 -3.54 -25.69 -31.70
CA ASN A 130 -2.48 -25.36 -32.66
C ASN A 130 -2.69 -23.97 -33.28
N THR A 131 -3.94 -23.63 -33.63
CA THR A 131 -4.29 -22.30 -34.18
C THR A 131 -4.00 -21.17 -33.18
N HIS A 132 -4.40 -21.35 -31.93
CA HIS A 132 -4.14 -20.36 -30.88
C HIS A 132 -2.66 -20.25 -30.55
N LEU A 133 -1.95 -21.37 -30.52
CA LEU A 133 -0.52 -21.44 -30.20
C LEU A 133 0.32 -20.71 -31.26
N ASP A 134 0.01 -20.88 -32.54
CA ASP A 134 0.75 -20.21 -33.62
C ASP A 134 0.50 -18.69 -33.62
N LYS A 135 -0.74 -18.26 -33.38
CA LYS A 135 -1.06 -16.84 -33.16
C LYS A 135 -0.30 -16.31 -31.94
N TRP A 136 -0.30 -17.03 -30.83
CA TRP A 136 0.34 -16.63 -29.57
C TRP A 136 1.84 -16.40 -29.72
N LYS A 137 2.57 -17.30 -30.41
CA LYS A 137 4.01 -17.12 -30.70
C LYS A 137 4.29 -15.84 -31.48
N SER A 138 3.42 -15.48 -32.43
CA SER A 138 3.58 -14.28 -33.26
C SER A 138 3.34 -12.97 -32.50
N CYS A 139 2.75 -13.03 -31.30
CA CYS A 139 2.33 -11.85 -30.54
C CYS A 139 3.42 -11.28 -29.61
N GLY A 140 4.61 -11.90 -29.52
CA GLY A 140 5.71 -11.37 -28.72
C GLY A 140 6.59 -12.45 -28.08
N ASN A 141 7.57 -12.01 -27.27
CA ASN A 141 8.57 -12.88 -26.66
C ASN A 141 8.28 -13.26 -25.20
N HIS A 142 7.36 -12.54 -24.53
CA HIS A 142 6.99 -12.77 -23.14
C HIS A 142 5.47 -12.90 -22.98
N ALA A 143 5.01 -13.62 -21.96
CA ALA A 143 3.59 -13.89 -21.72
C ALA A 143 2.74 -12.60 -21.64
N PHE A 144 3.25 -11.55 -20.98
CA PHE A 144 2.56 -10.26 -20.87
C PHE A 144 2.42 -9.54 -22.21
N ASP A 145 3.46 -9.55 -23.05
CA ASP A 145 3.40 -8.93 -24.38
C ASP A 145 2.40 -9.66 -25.28
N ARG A 146 2.48 -10.99 -25.28
CA ARG A 146 1.56 -11.85 -26.05
C ARG A 146 0.12 -11.65 -25.59
N LEU A 147 -0.10 -11.56 -24.28
CA LEU A 147 -1.43 -11.31 -23.71
C LEU A 147 -1.97 -9.96 -24.14
N ARG A 148 -1.17 -8.90 -23.99
CA ARG A 148 -1.52 -7.53 -24.39
C ARG A 148 -1.92 -7.45 -25.86
N VAL A 149 -1.11 -8.00 -26.77
CA VAL A 149 -1.38 -7.97 -28.21
C VAL A 149 -2.62 -8.80 -28.55
N THR A 150 -2.78 -9.97 -27.93
CA THR A 150 -3.95 -10.84 -28.14
C THR A 150 -5.23 -10.14 -27.71
N LEU A 151 -5.26 -9.55 -26.52
CA LEU A 151 -6.44 -8.85 -26.02
C LEU A 151 -6.76 -7.60 -26.84
N ARG A 152 -5.76 -6.81 -27.26
CA ARG A 152 -5.98 -5.65 -28.14
C ARG A 152 -6.71 -6.01 -29.43
N LYS A 153 -6.35 -7.14 -30.05
CA LYS A 153 -6.98 -7.61 -31.28
C LYS A 153 -8.41 -8.10 -31.04
N ASN A 154 -8.62 -8.87 -29.97
CA ASN A 154 -9.88 -9.57 -29.72
C ASN A 154 -10.95 -8.72 -29.03
N LEU A 155 -10.56 -7.68 -28.29
CA LEU A 155 -11.51 -6.76 -27.63
C LEU A 155 -11.91 -5.58 -28.53
N HIS A 156 -11.30 -5.46 -29.71
CA HIS A 156 -11.58 -4.38 -30.65
C HIS A 156 -13.05 -4.44 -31.12
N GLY A 157 -13.78 -3.32 -30.95
CA GLY A 157 -15.18 -3.19 -31.37
C GLY A 157 -16.22 -3.56 -30.30
N ILE A 158 -15.82 -4.16 -29.18
CA ILE A 158 -16.70 -4.40 -28.03
C ILE A 158 -16.56 -3.19 -27.09
N ASN A 159 -17.62 -2.40 -26.91
CA ASN A 159 -17.54 -1.15 -26.14
C ASN A 159 -17.93 -1.31 -24.67
N ASN A 160 -18.82 -2.27 -24.35
CA ASN A 160 -19.31 -2.47 -23.00
C ASN A 160 -18.34 -3.39 -22.22
N PRO A 161 -17.83 -2.95 -21.04
CA PRO A 161 -16.94 -3.76 -20.22
C PRO A 161 -17.54 -5.10 -19.77
N ASN A 162 -18.85 -5.18 -19.52
CA ASN A 162 -19.50 -6.41 -19.11
C ASN A 162 -19.52 -7.43 -20.26
N ASP A 163 -19.83 -6.98 -21.48
CA ASP A 163 -19.84 -7.83 -22.67
C ASP A 163 -18.41 -8.33 -22.96
N ARG A 164 -17.39 -7.46 -22.80
CA ARG A 164 -15.98 -7.87 -22.88
C ARG A 164 -15.65 -9.01 -21.93
N ILE A 165 -16.16 -9.01 -20.71
CA ILE A 165 -15.91 -10.08 -19.73
C ILE A 165 -16.72 -11.34 -20.10
N ALA A 166 -17.99 -11.18 -20.45
CA ALA A 166 -18.91 -12.29 -20.74
C ALA A 166 -18.51 -13.07 -22.00
N ASP A 167 -18.05 -12.38 -23.04
CA ASP A 167 -17.74 -12.98 -24.34
C ASP A 167 -16.32 -13.53 -24.41
N LEU A 168 -15.39 -13.03 -23.58
CA LEU A 168 -13.97 -13.40 -23.62
C LEU A 168 -13.70 -14.91 -23.57
N PRO A 169 -14.38 -15.73 -22.75
CA PRO A 169 -14.17 -17.17 -22.73
C PRO A 169 -14.46 -17.84 -24.08
N GLY A 170 -15.47 -17.35 -24.81
CA GLY A 170 -15.81 -17.83 -26.14
C GLY A 170 -14.84 -17.31 -27.21
N ILE A 171 -14.49 -16.02 -27.15
CA ILE A 171 -13.55 -15.40 -28.10
C ILE A 171 -12.16 -16.06 -28.03
N LEU A 172 -11.74 -16.47 -26.84
CA LEU A 172 -10.44 -17.10 -26.61
C LEU A 172 -10.51 -18.63 -26.54
N ASP A 173 -11.66 -19.24 -26.80
CA ASP A 173 -11.89 -20.70 -26.74
C ASP A 173 -11.38 -21.36 -25.44
N ILE A 174 -11.50 -20.66 -24.30
CA ILE A 174 -10.85 -21.05 -23.03
C ILE A 174 -11.23 -22.47 -22.59
N ARG A 175 -12.51 -22.85 -22.76
CA ARG A 175 -12.99 -24.19 -22.36
C ARG A 175 -12.31 -25.29 -23.18
N ILE A 176 -12.30 -25.15 -24.51
CA ILE A 176 -11.71 -26.13 -25.42
C ILE A 176 -10.20 -26.21 -25.18
N LEU A 177 -9.52 -25.07 -25.05
CA LEU A 177 -8.10 -25.04 -24.75
C LEU A 177 -7.77 -25.68 -23.41
N THR A 178 -8.61 -25.50 -22.39
CA THR A 178 -8.43 -26.18 -21.10
C THR A 178 -8.49 -27.69 -21.28
N GLU A 179 -9.50 -28.21 -21.98
CA GLU A 179 -9.67 -29.65 -22.24
C GLU A 179 -8.52 -30.26 -23.06
N GLU A 180 -8.09 -29.58 -24.12
CA GLU A 180 -7.00 -30.01 -24.99
C GLU A 180 -5.65 -29.98 -24.26
N VAL A 181 -5.36 -28.92 -23.50
CA VAL A 181 -4.12 -28.80 -22.71
C VAL A 181 -4.10 -29.81 -21.56
N THR A 182 -5.22 -30.03 -20.86
CA THR A 182 -5.33 -31.07 -19.83
C THR A 182 -5.00 -32.45 -20.42
N SER A 183 -5.60 -32.78 -21.56
CA SER A 183 -5.37 -34.05 -22.25
C SER A 183 -3.91 -34.20 -22.71
N LEU A 184 -3.31 -33.11 -23.20
CA LEU A 184 -1.91 -33.06 -23.60
C LEU A 184 -0.97 -33.35 -22.41
N ILE A 185 -1.13 -32.65 -21.29
CA ILE A 185 -0.23 -32.77 -20.13
C ILE A 185 -0.41 -34.09 -19.38
N GLN A 186 -1.62 -34.66 -19.35
CA GLN A 186 -1.85 -35.98 -18.74
C GLN A 186 -1.05 -37.07 -19.46
N SER A 187 -0.78 -36.87 -20.75
CA SER A 187 0.02 -37.78 -21.56
C SER A 187 1.53 -37.62 -21.38
N LEU A 188 1.98 -36.67 -20.54
CA LEU A 188 3.39 -36.44 -20.24
C LEU A 188 3.89 -37.35 -19.11
N ASN A 189 5.14 -37.80 -19.26
CA ASN A 189 5.83 -38.55 -18.22
C ASN A 189 6.49 -37.66 -17.15
N PHE A 190 6.42 -36.34 -17.32
CA PHE A 190 6.96 -35.34 -16.40
C PHE A 190 5.88 -34.31 -16.06
N GLY A 191 6.06 -33.60 -14.95
CA GLY A 191 5.19 -32.47 -14.59
C GLY A 191 5.77 -31.14 -15.07
N ILE A 192 4.94 -30.10 -15.00
CA ILE A 192 5.27 -28.74 -15.42
C ILE A 192 5.23 -27.84 -14.19
N VAL A 193 6.22 -26.95 -14.09
CA VAL A 193 6.32 -25.96 -13.01
C VAL A 193 6.21 -24.56 -13.61
N VAL A 194 5.34 -23.73 -13.06
CA VAL A 194 5.20 -22.31 -13.42
C VAL A 194 5.57 -21.46 -12.22
N LEU A 195 6.58 -20.61 -12.35
CA LEU A 195 7.01 -19.67 -11.31
C LEU A 195 6.74 -18.25 -11.79
N ILE A 196 5.83 -17.55 -11.12
CA ILE A 196 5.45 -16.18 -11.42
C ILE A 196 6.06 -15.27 -10.38
N ASP A 197 6.99 -14.41 -10.77
CA ASP A 197 7.71 -13.50 -9.88
C ASP A 197 7.71 -12.08 -10.45
N ARG A 198 8.18 -11.09 -9.70
CA ARG A 198 8.36 -9.70 -10.14
C ARG A 198 7.08 -9.00 -10.61
N LEU A 199 5.92 -9.39 -10.09
CA LEU A 199 4.65 -8.67 -10.33
C LEU A 199 4.62 -7.26 -9.71
N ASP A 200 5.62 -6.94 -8.91
CA ASP A 200 5.88 -5.63 -8.31
C ASP A 200 6.54 -4.60 -9.23
N GLU A 201 7.11 -5.02 -10.37
CA GLU A 201 7.71 -4.10 -11.34
C GLU A 201 6.61 -3.31 -12.07
N GLY A 202 6.65 -1.98 -12.03
CA GLY A 202 5.59 -1.14 -12.63
C GLY A 202 4.22 -1.26 -11.95
N TYR A 203 4.15 -1.83 -10.74
CA TYR A 203 2.92 -1.91 -9.96
C TYR A 203 2.56 -0.56 -9.34
N GLU A 204 1.30 -0.17 -9.45
CA GLU A 204 0.71 0.95 -8.74
C GLU A 204 -0.40 0.45 -7.81
N PRO A 205 -0.51 0.96 -6.56
CA PRO A 205 -1.50 0.52 -5.58
C PRO A 205 -2.88 1.15 -5.84
N ASP A 206 -3.35 1.06 -7.08
CA ASP A 206 -4.63 1.59 -7.54
C ASP A 206 -5.58 0.47 -7.97
N THR A 207 -6.83 0.81 -8.27
CA THR A 207 -7.87 -0.17 -8.64
C THR A 207 -7.45 -1.09 -9.80
N ILE A 208 -6.71 -0.55 -10.77
CA ILE A 208 -6.24 -1.31 -11.94
C ILE A 208 -5.13 -2.27 -11.53
N GLY A 209 -4.10 -1.80 -10.82
CA GLY A 209 -2.97 -2.61 -10.39
C GLY A 209 -3.41 -3.76 -9.49
N ILE A 210 -4.30 -3.47 -8.53
CA ILE A 210 -4.86 -4.48 -7.63
C ILE A 210 -5.68 -5.50 -8.43
N GLY A 211 -6.56 -5.06 -9.33
CA GLY A 211 -7.37 -5.95 -10.16
C GLY A 211 -6.54 -6.83 -11.11
N ILE A 212 -5.40 -6.36 -11.61
CA ILE A 212 -4.48 -7.17 -12.42
C ILE A 212 -3.87 -8.29 -11.60
N VAL A 213 -3.27 -7.97 -10.46
CA VAL A 213 -2.60 -8.97 -9.61
C VAL A 213 -3.63 -9.98 -9.07
N ASP A 214 -4.79 -9.50 -8.63
CA ASP A 214 -5.87 -10.36 -8.16
C ASP A 214 -6.37 -11.31 -9.27
N GLY A 215 -6.57 -10.79 -10.49
CA GLY A 215 -6.89 -11.60 -11.66
C GLY A 215 -5.83 -12.65 -11.98
N ILE A 216 -4.53 -12.32 -11.87
CA ILE A 216 -3.43 -13.26 -12.05
C ILE A 216 -3.48 -14.39 -11.00
N ILE A 217 -3.75 -14.06 -9.73
CA ILE A 217 -3.84 -15.06 -8.65
C ILE A 217 -4.98 -16.04 -8.94
N TYR A 218 -6.21 -15.54 -9.14
CA TYR A 218 -7.37 -16.39 -9.43
C TYR A 218 -7.23 -17.16 -10.75
N GLY A 219 -6.63 -16.55 -11.78
CA GLY A 219 -6.41 -17.22 -13.06
C GLY A 219 -5.41 -18.37 -12.92
N THR A 220 -4.37 -18.15 -12.12
CA THR A 220 -3.39 -19.19 -11.77
C THR A 220 -4.03 -20.32 -10.97
N ASP A 221 -4.91 -19.99 -10.02
CA ASP A 221 -5.64 -20.97 -9.22
C ASP A 221 -6.55 -21.86 -10.07
N GLU A 222 -7.36 -21.26 -10.94
CA GLU A 222 -8.24 -22.01 -11.85
C GLU A 222 -7.45 -22.94 -12.77
N VAL A 223 -6.31 -22.51 -13.31
CA VAL A 223 -5.47 -23.36 -14.17
C VAL A 223 -4.84 -24.50 -13.36
N ARG A 224 -4.34 -24.23 -12.15
CA ARG A 224 -3.77 -25.25 -11.27
C ARG A 224 -4.81 -26.34 -10.95
N LEU A 225 -6.03 -25.94 -10.62
CA LEU A 225 -7.14 -26.86 -10.36
C LEU A 225 -7.55 -27.64 -11.62
N SER A 226 -7.60 -26.99 -12.79
CA SER A 226 -8.01 -27.62 -14.05
C SER A 226 -6.99 -28.62 -14.58
N LEU A 227 -5.69 -28.34 -14.41
CA LEU A 227 -4.58 -29.16 -14.91
C LEU A 227 -4.12 -30.23 -13.90
N GLY A 228 -4.56 -30.12 -12.64
CA GLY A 228 -4.38 -31.12 -11.59
C GLY A 228 -2.90 -31.41 -11.26
N GLU A 229 -2.60 -32.68 -10.97
CA GLU A 229 -1.29 -33.07 -10.45
C GLU A 229 -0.11 -32.86 -11.41
N LYS A 230 -0.36 -32.66 -12.71
CA LYS A 230 0.71 -32.42 -13.68
C LYS A 230 1.25 -30.99 -13.69
N LEU A 231 0.52 -30.04 -13.10
CA LEU A 231 0.96 -28.66 -12.96
C LEU A 231 1.30 -28.33 -11.50
N HIS A 232 2.40 -27.64 -11.29
CA HIS A 232 2.71 -26.94 -10.05
C HIS A 232 2.93 -25.46 -10.41
N ALA A 233 2.22 -24.54 -9.78
CA ALA A 233 2.33 -23.12 -10.09
C ALA A 233 2.51 -22.34 -8.80
N LEU A 234 3.45 -21.40 -8.76
CA LEU A 234 3.72 -20.53 -7.60
C LEU A 234 3.70 -19.07 -8.03
N VAL A 235 3.05 -18.22 -7.24
CA VAL A 235 2.97 -16.77 -7.43
C VAL A 235 3.69 -16.08 -6.27
N PHE A 236 4.77 -15.38 -6.57
CA PHE A 236 5.57 -14.63 -5.60
C PHE A 236 5.10 -13.17 -5.56
N LEU A 237 4.69 -12.69 -4.39
CA LEU A 237 4.15 -11.35 -4.18
C LEU A 237 4.93 -10.59 -3.11
N ARG A 238 5.06 -9.28 -3.32
CA ARG A 238 5.45 -8.37 -2.23
C ARG A 238 4.31 -8.25 -1.21
N ASP A 239 4.67 -8.09 0.06
CA ASP A 239 3.70 -8.02 1.16
C ASP A 239 2.68 -6.87 1.00
N ASN A 240 3.14 -5.69 0.60
CA ASN A 240 2.26 -4.54 0.37
C ASN A 240 1.25 -4.74 -0.77
N ILE A 241 1.65 -5.44 -1.85
CA ILE A 241 0.76 -5.80 -2.97
C ILE A 241 -0.27 -6.81 -2.51
N PHE A 242 0.20 -7.86 -1.81
CA PHE A 242 -0.67 -8.89 -1.24
C PHE A 242 -1.75 -8.27 -0.32
N ARG A 243 -1.37 -7.34 0.56
CA ARG A 243 -2.33 -6.64 1.43
C ARG A 243 -3.38 -5.84 0.66
N ALA A 244 -2.97 -5.19 -0.42
CA ALA A 244 -3.90 -4.43 -1.25
C ALA A 244 -4.95 -5.35 -1.90
N VAL A 245 -4.53 -6.54 -2.37
CA VAL A 245 -5.45 -7.58 -2.87
C VAL A 245 -6.37 -8.09 -1.77
N GLN A 246 -5.81 -8.51 -0.62
CA GLN A 246 -6.58 -9.02 0.52
C GLN A 246 -7.68 -8.04 0.97
N LYS A 247 -7.39 -6.74 0.92
CA LYS A 247 -8.32 -5.70 1.34
C LYS A 247 -9.47 -5.49 0.36
N GLU A 248 -9.18 -5.48 -0.94
CA GLU A 248 -10.17 -5.14 -1.96
C GLU A 248 -10.95 -6.36 -2.49
N ASP A 249 -10.46 -7.59 -2.26
CA ASP A 249 -11.16 -8.82 -2.59
C ASP A 249 -12.10 -9.28 -1.45
N PRO A 250 -13.44 -9.17 -1.61
CA PRO A 250 -14.38 -9.61 -0.58
C PRO A 250 -14.40 -11.13 -0.36
N ASP A 251 -13.91 -11.92 -1.32
CA ASP A 251 -13.91 -13.38 -1.26
C ASP A 251 -12.56 -13.95 -0.81
N PHE A 252 -11.60 -13.09 -0.44
CA PHE A 252 -10.22 -13.46 -0.15
C PHE A 252 -10.11 -14.57 0.92
N SER A 253 -10.75 -14.38 2.08
CA SER A 253 -10.69 -15.34 3.19
C SER A 253 -11.25 -16.70 2.83
N ARG A 254 -12.26 -16.73 1.95
CA ARG A 254 -12.89 -17.97 1.52
C ARG A 254 -12.02 -18.74 0.53
N ASN A 255 -11.36 -18.04 -0.39
CA ASN A 255 -10.74 -18.67 -1.55
C ASN A 255 -9.22 -18.79 -1.43
N LEU A 256 -8.53 -17.81 -0.85
CA LEU A 256 -7.08 -17.66 -0.96
C LEU A 256 -6.33 -17.82 0.37
N GLU A 257 -6.96 -17.54 1.52
CA GLU A 257 -6.28 -17.47 2.82
C GLU A 257 -5.54 -18.76 3.22
N GLY A 258 -6.14 -19.93 2.98
CA GLY A 258 -5.51 -21.22 3.26
C GLY A 258 -4.33 -21.58 2.35
N GLN A 259 -4.11 -20.82 1.28
CA GLN A 259 -3.17 -21.16 0.19
C GLN A 259 -1.88 -20.32 0.22
N ILE A 260 -1.62 -19.64 1.33
CA ILE A 260 -0.53 -18.66 1.47
C ILE A 260 0.65 -19.27 2.23
N LEU A 261 1.86 -19.00 1.73
CA LEU A 261 3.11 -19.18 2.45
C LEU A 261 3.79 -17.82 2.63
N ARG A 262 3.93 -17.35 3.87
CA ARG A 262 4.68 -16.14 4.19
C ARG A 262 6.14 -16.49 4.46
N LEU A 263 7.05 -15.79 3.80
CA LEU A 263 8.48 -15.94 4.00
C LEU A 263 8.92 -15.22 5.28
N HIS A 264 9.55 -15.97 6.16
CA HIS A 264 10.17 -15.52 7.40
C HIS A 264 11.62 -16.03 7.44
N TRP A 265 12.48 -15.26 8.11
CA TRP A 265 13.87 -15.61 8.38
C TRP A 265 14.17 -15.33 9.84
N ASP A 266 14.62 -16.35 10.56
CA ASP A 266 15.11 -16.19 11.92
C ASP A 266 16.65 -15.99 11.94
N SER A 267 17.18 -15.67 13.13
CA SER A 267 18.63 -15.45 13.31
C SER A 267 19.48 -16.69 13.00
N GLU A 268 18.92 -17.89 13.18
CA GLU A 268 19.59 -19.17 12.96
C GLU A 268 19.68 -19.49 11.47
N GLU A 269 18.58 -19.39 10.74
CA GLU A 269 18.52 -19.54 9.29
C GLU A 269 19.48 -18.58 8.58
N LEU A 270 19.51 -17.31 9.02
CA LEU A 270 20.46 -16.32 8.50
C LEU A 270 21.91 -16.68 8.84
N PHE A 271 22.18 -17.20 10.04
CA PHE A 271 23.52 -17.64 10.44
C PHE A 271 24.01 -18.77 9.53
N TYR A 272 23.18 -19.79 9.30
CA TYR A 272 23.53 -20.91 8.41
C TYR A 272 23.73 -20.46 6.96
N MET A 273 22.88 -19.55 6.46
CA MET A 273 23.02 -18.98 5.13
C MET A 273 24.35 -18.24 4.97
N VAL A 274 24.73 -17.42 5.97
CA VAL A 274 26.02 -16.72 5.99
C VAL A 274 27.19 -17.70 6.07
N CYS A 275 27.13 -18.71 6.94
CA CYS A 275 28.21 -19.68 7.08
C CYS A 275 28.44 -20.50 5.81
N LYS A 276 27.38 -20.84 5.06
CA LYS A 276 27.52 -21.43 3.71
C LYS A 276 28.26 -20.50 2.76
N ARG A 277 27.94 -19.20 2.78
CA ARG A 277 28.64 -18.20 1.96
C ARG A 277 30.10 -18.03 2.35
N ILE A 278 30.41 -18.02 3.65
CA ILE A 278 31.79 -17.93 4.16
C ILE A 278 32.64 -19.10 3.65
N ARG A 279 32.13 -20.33 3.72
CA ARG A 279 32.85 -21.53 3.24
C ARG A 279 33.32 -21.38 1.80
N VAL A 280 32.45 -20.90 0.92
CA VAL A 280 32.76 -20.72 -0.51
C VAL A 280 33.67 -19.49 -0.73
N ALA A 281 33.35 -18.37 -0.09
CA ALA A 281 34.10 -17.12 -0.20
C ALA A 281 35.58 -17.25 0.22
N TYR A 282 35.85 -18.02 1.27
CA TYR A 282 37.20 -18.21 1.85
C TYR A 282 37.79 -19.60 1.58
N ASN A 283 37.10 -20.43 0.79
CA ASN A 283 37.50 -21.82 0.49
C ASN A 283 37.81 -22.65 1.76
N LEU A 284 36.93 -22.54 2.77
CA LEU A 284 37.08 -23.23 4.05
C LEU A 284 36.30 -24.55 4.05
N LYS A 285 36.93 -25.62 4.54
CA LYS A 285 36.37 -26.98 4.64
C LYS A 285 35.96 -27.37 6.08
N ILE A 286 35.65 -26.37 6.90
CA ILE A 286 35.25 -26.59 8.29
C ILE A 286 33.76 -26.98 8.31
N GLU A 287 33.40 -28.04 9.03
CA GLU A 287 32.00 -28.48 9.10
C GLU A 287 31.17 -27.61 10.05
N SER A 288 31.70 -27.30 11.24
CA SER A 288 30.98 -26.50 12.25
C SER A 288 30.82 -25.04 11.83
N ASP A 289 29.57 -24.58 11.72
CA ASP A 289 29.24 -23.18 11.38
C ASP A 289 29.83 -22.18 12.40
N VAL A 290 29.79 -22.51 13.70
CA VAL A 290 30.37 -21.64 14.75
C VAL A 290 31.88 -21.53 14.59
N LYS A 291 32.58 -22.62 14.28
CA LYS A 291 34.03 -22.57 14.04
C LYS A 291 34.37 -21.76 12.78
N ILE A 292 33.54 -21.85 11.74
CA ILE A 292 33.70 -21.04 10.52
C ILE A 292 33.55 -19.55 10.82
N TRP A 293 32.48 -19.20 11.53
CA TRP A 293 32.24 -17.85 11.96
C TRP A 293 33.44 -17.29 12.75
N ASN A 294 33.89 -18.03 13.77
CA ASN A 294 35.03 -17.64 14.61
C ASN A 294 36.36 -17.56 13.84
N THR A 295 36.47 -18.22 12.68
CA THR A 295 37.67 -18.16 11.84
C THR A 295 37.81 -16.78 11.19
N ILE A 296 36.69 -16.18 10.78
CA ILE A 296 36.69 -14.88 10.12
C ILE A 296 36.46 -13.70 11.09
N THR A 297 36.09 -13.95 12.35
CA THR A 297 35.84 -12.90 13.35
C THR A 297 36.84 -12.92 14.51
N THR A 298 36.89 -11.81 15.26
CA THR A 298 37.67 -11.69 16.51
C THR A 298 36.84 -12.02 17.75
N ASN A 299 37.52 -12.25 18.88
CA ASN A 299 36.95 -12.80 20.12
C ASN A 299 35.61 -12.17 20.57
N GLU A 300 35.44 -10.84 20.48
CA GLU A 300 34.19 -10.15 20.86
C GLU A 300 32.98 -10.50 19.98
N LEU A 301 33.23 -10.98 18.76
CA LEU A 301 32.24 -11.38 17.79
C LEU A 301 32.16 -12.92 17.66
N HIS A 302 32.84 -13.69 18.50
CA HIS A 302 32.76 -15.16 18.43
C HIS A 302 31.38 -15.67 18.84
N GLY A 303 31.03 -16.85 18.31
CA GLY A 303 29.77 -17.49 18.60
C GLY A 303 28.57 -16.85 17.92
N ARG A 304 27.39 -17.43 18.19
CA ARG A 304 26.12 -16.99 17.61
C ARG A 304 25.69 -15.62 18.15
N GLU A 305 26.02 -15.33 19.39
CA GLU A 305 25.75 -14.02 19.99
C GLU A 305 26.50 -12.90 19.27
N GLY A 306 27.76 -13.14 18.90
CA GLY A 306 28.52 -12.21 18.06
C GLY A 306 27.86 -11.96 16.70
N PHE A 307 27.26 -12.99 16.09
CA PHE A 307 26.50 -12.84 14.85
C PHE A 307 25.18 -12.07 15.04
N LYS A 308 24.43 -12.34 16.11
CA LYS A 308 23.21 -11.58 16.44
C LYS A 308 23.51 -10.09 16.64
N LYS A 309 24.64 -9.76 17.27
CA LYS A 309 25.15 -8.38 17.37
C LYS A 309 25.36 -7.73 15.99
N CYS A 310 25.69 -8.50 14.95
CA CYS A 310 25.75 -7.98 13.59
C CYS A 310 24.36 -7.85 12.95
N LEU A 311 23.45 -8.78 13.23
CA LEU A 311 22.12 -8.82 12.62
C LEU A 311 21.22 -7.64 12.98
N GLN A 312 21.33 -7.06 14.18
CA GLN A 312 20.56 -5.86 14.56
C GLN A 312 20.81 -4.65 13.64
N LEU A 313 21.96 -4.65 12.94
CA LEU A 313 22.30 -3.69 11.91
C LEU A 313 21.62 -4.02 10.58
N THR A 314 20.58 -4.87 10.57
CA THR A 314 19.81 -5.33 9.42
C THR A 314 18.32 -5.37 9.73
N LEU A 315 17.48 -5.58 8.72
CA LEU A 315 16.03 -5.85 8.90
C LEU A 315 15.74 -7.37 8.85
N TYR A 316 16.67 -8.19 9.34
CA TYR A 316 16.59 -9.66 9.37
C TYR A 316 16.25 -10.29 8.01
N ARG A 317 16.87 -9.76 6.93
CA ARG A 317 16.67 -10.22 5.55
C ARG A 317 17.96 -10.69 4.91
N PRO A 318 17.94 -11.77 4.10
CA PRO A 318 19.13 -12.25 3.40
C PRO A 318 19.87 -11.17 2.61
N ARG A 319 19.13 -10.31 1.89
CA ARG A 319 19.73 -9.21 1.12
C ARG A 319 20.49 -8.22 1.99
N ASP A 320 19.91 -7.87 3.14
CA ASP A 320 20.49 -6.90 4.07
C ASP A 320 21.74 -7.45 4.74
N VAL A 321 21.73 -8.74 5.06
CA VAL A 321 22.88 -9.46 5.60
C VAL A 321 24.00 -9.54 4.56
N VAL A 322 23.72 -9.94 3.31
CA VAL A 322 24.72 -9.96 2.24
C VAL A 322 25.32 -8.57 2.00
N ALA A 323 24.50 -7.52 1.99
CA ALA A 323 24.97 -6.14 1.86
C ALA A 323 25.91 -5.74 3.00
N LEU A 324 25.55 -6.08 4.25
CA LEU A 324 26.38 -5.83 5.42
C LEU A 324 27.74 -6.51 5.32
N PHE A 325 27.75 -7.81 5.04
CA PHE A 325 29.01 -8.55 5.00
C PHE A 325 29.92 -8.13 3.85
N ASN A 326 29.38 -7.82 2.67
CA ASN A 326 30.20 -7.28 1.57
C ASN A 326 30.89 -5.95 1.99
N SER A 327 30.15 -5.03 2.63
CA SER A 327 30.72 -3.77 3.12
C SER A 327 31.76 -4.00 4.21
N VAL A 328 31.49 -4.86 5.18
CA VAL A 328 32.37 -5.13 6.32
C VAL A 328 33.69 -5.77 5.86
N ILE A 329 33.62 -6.70 4.92
CA ILE A 329 34.81 -7.35 4.32
C ILE A 329 35.63 -6.33 3.54
N GLU A 330 34.98 -5.41 2.83
CA GLU A 330 35.67 -4.32 2.15
C GLU A 330 36.44 -3.42 3.14
N GLN A 331 35.83 -3.08 4.28
CA GLN A 331 36.50 -2.30 5.33
C GLN A 331 37.70 -3.05 5.93
N ALA A 332 37.54 -4.32 6.28
CA ALA A 332 38.64 -5.13 6.80
C ALA A 332 39.82 -5.20 5.80
N ARG A 333 39.52 -5.38 4.51
CA ARG A 333 40.53 -5.40 3.43
C ARG A 333 41.23 -4.05 3.22
N LYS A 334 40.51 -2.93 3.34
CA LYS A 334 41.12 -1.58 3.28
C LYS A 334 42.20 -1.40 4.35
N HIS A 335 42.04 -2.06 5.49
CA HIS A 335 43.00 -2.09 6.58
C HIS A 335 43.95 -3.30 6.55
N GLN A 336 44.00 -4.06 5.44
CA GLN A 336 44.85 -5.25 5.26
C GLN A 336 44.65 -6.30 6.36
N ARG A 337 43.43 -6.46 6.86
CA ARG A 337 43.05 -7.45 7.87
C ARG A 337 42.25 -8.59 7.24
N ASP A 338 42.56 -9.81 7.70
CA ASP A 338 41.86 -11.03 7.28
C ASP A 338 40.70 -11.41 8.21
N LYS A 339 40.65 -10.80 9.40
CA LYS A 339 39.57 -10.98 10.38
C LYS A 339 38.73 -9.70 10.53
N LEU A 340 37.44 -9.91 10.74
CA LEU A 340 36.44 -8.88 10.95
C LEU A 340 36.38 -8.49 12.44
N LEU A 341 36.42 -7.19 12.71
CA LEU A 341 36.34 -6.60 14.03
C LEU A 341 35.04 -5.80 14.17
N ASP A 342 34.61 -5.54 15.42
CA ASP A 342 33.44 -4.72 15.73
C ASP A 342 33.47 -3.34 15.05
N ILE A 343 34.67 -2.74 14.93
CA ILE A 343 34.86 -1.45 14.26
C ILE A 343 34.53 -1.48 12.76
N ASP A 344 34.67 -2.63 12.08
CA ASP A 344 34.33 -2.76 10.65
C ASP A 344 32.81 -2.74 10.45
N PHE A 345 32.08 -3.37 11.37
CA PHE A 345 30.63 -3.34 11.42
C PHE A 345 30.11 -1.94 11.74
N LYS A 346 30.68 -1.27 12.74
CA LYS A 346 30.35 0.14 13.06
C LYS A 346 30.63 1.10 11.89
N SER A 347 31.72 0.88 11.17
CA SER A 347 32.06 1.72 10.01
C SER A 347 31.11 1.48 8.83
N SER A 348 30.75 0.21 8.59
CA SER A 348 29.82 -0.18 7.53
C SER A 348 28.36 0.17 7.84
N SER A 349 27.97 0.16 9.12
CA SER A 349 26.60 0.42 9.54
C SER A 349 26.16 1.82 9.14
N LYS A 350 27.05 2.81 9.12
CA LYS A 350 26.70 4.19 8.75
C LYS A 350 26.09 4.28 7.35
N GLN A 351 26.81 3.78 6.34
CA GLN A 351 26.33 3.81 4.96
C GLN A 351 25.06 2.98 4.78
N ILE A 352 25.03 1.78 5.37
CA ILE A 352 23.90 0.86 5.26
C ILE A 352 22.66 1.46 5.94
N SER A 353 22.83 2.04 7.12
CA SER A 353 21.77 2.70 7.89
C SER A 353 21.15 3.84 7.09
N THR A 354 21.96 4.70 6.46
CA THR A 354 21.47 5.78 5.60
C THR A 354 20.65 5.24 4.44
N ILE A 355 21.15 4.23 3.72
CA ILE A 355 20.43 3.62 2.59
C ILE A 355 19.08 3.05 3.05
N ARG A 356 19.05 2.35 4.19
CA ARG A 356 17.81 1.76 4.70
C ARG A 356 16.82 2.80 5.21
N PHE A 357 17.29 3.85 5.85
CA PHE A 357 16.45 4.96 6.29
C PHE A 357 15.82 5.69 5.11
N ASP A 358 16.60 5.93 4.04
CA ASP A 358 16.10 6.50 2.80
C ASP A 358 15.08 5.58 2.11
N ASP A 359 15.35 4.27 2.10
CA ASP A 359 14.44 3.26 1.54
C ASP A 359 13.11 3.21 2.32
N LEU A 360 13.13 3.30 3.66
CA LEU A 360 11.93 3.42 4.49
C LEU A 360 11.10 4.65 4.07
N GLY A 361 11.74 5.80 3.92
CA GLY A 361 11.08 7.03 3.47
C GLY A 361 10.42 6.86 2.09
N LYS A 362 11.14 6.27 1.13
CA LYS A 362 10.64 6.04 -0.25
C LYS A 362 9.53 5.00 -0.32
N GLU A 363 9.65 3.90 0.43
CA GLU A 363 8.70 2.78 0.42
C GLU A 363 7.32 3.21 0.92
N TYR A 364 7.29 4.09 1.93
CA TYR A 364 6.04 4.50 2.58
C TYR A 364 5.55 5.89 2.20
N ALA A 365 6.31 6.74 1.50
CA ALA A 365 5.92 8.12 1.19
C ALA A 365 4.53 8.25 0.53
N SER A 366 4.14 7.30 -0.32
CA SER A 366 2.84 7.32 -1.02
C SER A 366 1.65 6.98 -0.13
N VAL A 367 1.86 6.19 0.93
CA VAL A 367 0.82 5.71 1.85
C VAL A 367 0.84 6.43 3.20
N PHE A 368 2.00 6.97 3.59
CA PHE A 368 2.25 7.75 4.79
C PHE A 368 2.96 9.06 4.42
N PRO A 369 2.22 10.05 3.88
CA PRO A 369 2.76 11.38 3.61
C PRO A 369 3.42 11.99 4.85
N GLY A 370 4.64 12.49 4.68
CA GLY A 370 5.41 13.11 5.78
C GLY A 370 6.23 12.16 6.63
N ILE A 371 6.21 10.83 6.36
CA ILE A 371 6.99 9.84 7.11
C ILE A 371 8.47 10.25 7.25
N ALA A 372 9.11 10.69 6.16
CA ALA A 372 10.52 11.09 6.18
C ALA A 372 10.80 12.29 7.13
N LYS A 373 9.86 13.25 7.23
CA LYS A 373 9.99 14.38 8.16
C LYS A 373 9.75 13.93 9.60
N LEU A 374 8.73 13.10 9.82
CA LEU A 374 8.37 12.58 11.15
C LEU A 374 9.50 11.72 11.73
N THR A 375 10.06 10.80 10.95
CA THR A 375 11.15 9.94 11.42
C THR A 375 12.47 10.70 11.60
N ALA A 376 12.78 11.64 10.71
CA ALA A 376 13.99 12.47 10.83
C ALA A 376 13.96 13.39 12.07
N ALA A 377 12.79 13.71 12.61
CA ALA A 377 12.66 14.54 13.81
C ALA A 377 13.28 13.92 15.07
N PHE A 378 13.47 12.60 15.07
CA PHE A 378 14.14 11.87 16.15
C PHE A 378 15.67 11.92 16.06
N SER A 379 16.23 12.59 15.05
CA SER A 379 17.69 12.68 14.87
C SER A 379 18.36 13.37 16.06
N ASN A 380 19.54 12.88 16.44
CA ASN A 380 20.32 13.34 17.60
C ASN A 380 19.64 13.14 18.97
N GLY A 381 18.50 12.45 19.02
CA GLY A 381 17.77 12.11 20.24
C GLY A 381 18.24 10.79 20.88
N PRO A 382 17.53 10.33 21.92
CA PRO A 382 17.74 9.01 22.51
C PRO A 382 17.22 7.91 21.58
N ALA A 383 17.83 6.72 21.64
CA ALA A 383 17.36 5.57 20.86
C ALA A 383 16.14 4.89 21.51
N LYS A 384 16.02 4.99 22.84
CA LYS A 384 14.91 4.46 23.65
C LYS A 384 14.22 5.58 24.41
N PHE A 385 12.90 5.56 24.45
CA PHE A 385 12.10 6.59 25.11
C PHE A 385 10.67 6.12 25.36
N GLU A 386 9.98 6.76 26.29
CA GLU A 386 8.54 6.54 26.49
C GLU A 386 7.71 7.05 25.31
N VAL A 387 6.52 6.48 25.11
CA VAL A 387 5.54 6.94 24.11
C VAL A 387 5.22 8.44 24.27
N SER A 388 5.22 8.96 25.49
CA SER A 388 5.05 10.39 25.80
C SER A 388 6.04 11.29 25.04
N HIS A 389 7.31 10.89 24.94
CA HIS A 389 8.34 11.61 24.18
C HIS A 389 8.10 11.55 22.67
N ALA A 390 7.64 10.40 22.17
CA ALA A 390 7.28 10.24 20.76
C ALA A 390 6.14 11.19 20.37
N VAL A 391 5.11 11.25 21.21
CA VAL A 391 3.96 12.14 21.07
C VAL A 391 4.39 13.61 21.02
N GLU A 392 5.26 14.04 21.93
CA GLU A 392 5.77 15.41 21.96
C GLU A 392 6.60 15.77 20.72
N THR A 393 7.46 14.84 20.28
CA THR A 393 8.29 14.99 19.08
C THR A 393 7.41 15.11 17.83
N ILE A 394 6.43 14.23 17.67
CA ILE A 394 5.46 14.26 16.56
C ILE A 394 4.68 15.58 16.58
N ARG A 395 4.17 16.00 17.74
CA ARG A 395 3.45 17.27 17.89
C ARG A 395 4.29 18.47 17.45
N THR A 396 5.56 18.48 17.81
CA THR A 396 6.50 19.55 17.42
C THR A 396 6.65 19.63 15.90
N VAL A 397 6.75 18.48 15.22
CA VAL A 397 6.81 18.41 13.75
C VAL A 397 5.52 18.92 13.10
N LEU A 398 4.37 18.50 13.62
CA LEU A 398 3.06 18.90 13.08
C LEU A 398 2.76 20.38 13.28
N ASN A 399 3.29 21.00 14.33
CA ASN A 399 3.17 22.44 14.57
C ASN A 399 4.18 23.28 13.79
N TYR A 400 5.12 22.66 13.06
CA TYR A 400 6.16 23.37 12.33
C TYR A 400 5.59 24.06 11.07
N PRO A 401 5.82 25.38 10.85
CA PRO A 401 5.15 26.12 9.77
C PRO A 401 5.39 25.61 8.34
N SER A 402 6.50 24.90 8.10
CA SER A 402 6.88 24.35 6.78
C SER A 402 6.43 22.91 6.55
N ILE A 403 5.61 22.35 7.46
CA ILE A 403 5.05 21.02 7.27
C ILE A 403 4.13 21.04 6.05
N SER A 404 4.21 19.98 5.24
CA SER A 404 3.45 19.93 4.00
C SER A 404 1.99 19.57 4.33
N ALA A 405 1.09 20.11 3.52
CA ALA A 405 -0.32 20.11 3.86
C ALA A 405 -0.97 18.70 3.71
N ASP A 406 -0.40 17.86 2.84
CA ASP A 406 -0.67 16.43 2.75
C ASP A 406 -0.30 15.67 4.03
N THR A 407 0.81 16.04 4.67
CA THR A 407 1.23 15.48 5.98
C THR A 407 0.23 15.83 7.07
N LEU A 408 -0.20 17.11 7.16
CA LEU A 408 -1.19 17.55 8.15
C LEU A 408 -2.53 16.84 7.98
N GLN A 409 -3.03 16.76 6.75
CA GLN A 409 -4.27 16.03 6.49
C GLN A 409 -4.14 14.56 6.85
N HIS A 410 -3.00 13.93 6.54
CA HIS A 410 -2.77 12.54 6.91
C HIS A 410 -2.72 12.34 8.43
N ALA A 411 -2.03 13.22 9.17
CA ALA A 411 -1.99 13.21 10.63
C ALA A 411 -3.40 13.35 11.24
N ALA A 412 -4.19 14.32 10.77
CA ALA A 412 -5.56 14.53 11.24
C ALA A 412 -6.47 13.31 10.99
N ILE A 413 -6.20 12.55 9.93
CA ILE A 413 -6.91 11.31 9.59
C ILE A 413 -6.45 10.14 10.46
N LEU A 414 -5.15 10.04 10.71
CA LEU A 414 -4.60 9.05 11.62
C LEU A 414 -5.08 9.29 13.04
N GLY A 415 -5.44 10.51 13.43
CA GLY A 415 -6.02 10.80 14.74
C GLY A 415 -5.03 11.50 15.66
N SER A 416 -4.83 10.96 16.86
CA SER A 416 -3.92 11.56 17.85
C SER A 416 -2.45 11.33 17.47
N GLU A 417 -1.54 12.06 18.11
CA GLU A 417 -0.10 11.82 17.93
C GLU A 417 0.31 10.41 18.42
N GLU A 418 -0.43 9.83 19.36
CA GLU A 418 -0.26 8.43 19.78
C GLU A 418 -0.59 7.46 18.63
N ASP A 419 -1.65 7.72 17.86
CA ASP A 419 -2.00 6.92 16.68
C ASP A 419 -0.92 7.02 15.60
N ILE A 420 -0.29 8.19 15.45
CA ILE A 420 0.84 8.38 14.55
C ILE A 420 2.06 7.58 15.03
N ALA A 421 2.34 7.55 16.34
CA ALA A 421 3.39 6.71 16.91
C ALA A 421 3.14 5.22 16.67
N LYS A 422 1.89 4.75 16.81
CA LYS A 422 1.47 3.38 16.48
C LYS A 422 1.66 3.07 14.98
N ALA A 423 1.36 4.03 14.09
CA ALA A 423 1.61 3.88 12.66
C ALA A 423 3.12 3.79 12.36
N LEU A 424 3.98 4.55 13.08
CA LEU A 424 5.44 4.45 12.98
C LEU A 424 6.00 3.11 13.51
N TYR A 425 5.34 2.52 14.51
CA TYR A 425 5.61 1.13 14.91
C TYR A 425 5.29 0.15 13.76
N GLY A 426 4.11 0.26 13.14
CA GLY A 426 3.71 -0.68 12.08
C GLY A 426 4.59 -0.64 10.82
N VAL A 427 5.21 0.49 10.49
CA VAL A 427 6.18 0.57 9.37
C VAL A 427 7.57 0.03 9.75
N GLY A 428 7.78 -0.34 11.02
CA GLY A 428 9.03 -0.87 11.56
C GLY A 428 10.06 0.19 11.87
N PHE A 429 9.64 1.43 12.12
CA PHE A 429 10.52 2.48 12.63
C PHE A 429 10.70 2.34 14.14
N PHE A 430 9.60 2.12 14.88
CA PHE A 430 9.63 1.81 16.31
C PHE A 430 9.43 0.33 16.58
N GLY A 431 10.03 -0.12 17.68
CA GLY A 431 9.68 -1.34 18.39
C GLY A 431 9.18 -0.98 19.79
N VAL A 432 8.43 -1.89 20.40
CA VAL A 432 7.86 -1.75 21.75
C VAL A 432 8.51 -2.78 22.66
N PHE A 433 8.82 -2.39 23.89
CA PHE A 433 9.32 -3.33 24.89
C PHE A 433 8.17 -4.15 25.50
N ASP A 434 8.20 -5.47 25.32
CA ASP A 434 7.30 -6.39 26.00
C ASP A 434 7.86 -6.78 27.37
N LEU A 435 7.25 -6.22 28.42
CA LEU A 435 7.58 -6.51 29.80
C LEU A 435 7.42 -8.00 30.20
N GLN A 436 6.49 -8.73 29.57
CA GLN A 436 6.23 -10.13 29.94
C GLN A 436 7.31 -11.07 29.43
N ARG A 437 7.76 -10.84 28.19
CA ARG A 437 8.81 -11.62 27.54
C ARG A 437 10.20 -11.05 27.82
N SER A 438 10.27 -9.82 28.33
CA SER A 438 11.50 -9.02 28.40
C SER A 438 12.17 -8.98 27.03
N THR A 439 11.40 -8.60 26.01
CA THR A 439 11.85 -8.59 24.61
C THR A 439 11.36 -7.35 23.87
N TRP A 440 12.17 -6.81 22.97
CA TRP A 440 11.75 -5.81 21.99
C TRP A 440 10.98 -6.45 20.85
N ILE A 441 9.81 -5.92 20.56
CA ILE A 441 8.97 -6.38 19.46
C ILE A 441 8.93 -5.31 18.38
N PHE A 442 9.24 -5.68 17.14
CA PHE A 442 9.09 -4.81 15.97
C PHE A 442 8.03 -5.37 15.01
N SER A 443 7.18 -4.48 14.50
CA SER A 443 6.33 -4.81 13.35
C SER A 443 7.01 -4.30 12.09
N HIS A 444 7.28 -5.20 11.16
CA HIS A 444 7.86 -4.84 9.87
C HIS A 444 6.86 -4.96 8.74
N ASP A 445 5.62 -5.28 9.00
CA ASP A 445 4.68 -5.65 7.95
C ASP A 445 3.54 -4.63 7.81
N GLY A 446 3.37 -3.70 8.76
CA GLY A 446 2.27 -2.73 8.76
C GLY A 446 1.16 -3.11 9.73
N LYS A 447 1.42 -4.06 10.64
CA LYS A 447 0.54 -4.39 11.75
C LYS A 447 0.63 -3.35 12.86
N GLN A 448 -0.51 -3.09 13.47
CA GLN A 448 -0.64 -2.56 14.81
C GLN A 448 -0.17 -3.65 15.76
N PRO A 449 0.46 -3.25 16.87
CA PRO A 449 0.82 -4.19 17.90
C PRO A 449 -0.45 -4.89 18.41
N ASP A 450 -0.39 -6.20 18.61
CA ASP A 450 -1.49 -6.97 19.20
C ASP A 450 -1.86 -6.47 20.61
N ARG A 451 -0.93 -5.74 21.23
CA ARG A 451 -1.12 -5.00 22.47
C ARG A 451 -1.35 -3.51 22.20
N ASN A 452 -2.35 -2.93 22.87
CA ASN A 452 -2.49 -1.48 22.94
C ASN A 452 -1.22 -0.84 23.54
N ILE A 453 -0.45 -0.13 22.72
CA ILE A 453 0.65 0.73 23.19
C ILE A 453 0.06 1.79 24.11
N ALA A 454 0.39 1.72 25.40
CA ALA A 454 0.04 2.68 26.42
C ALA A 454 1.06 3.82 26.48
N THR A 455 0.66 4.97 27.05
CA THR A 455 1.49 6.18 27.09
C THR A 455 2.83 6.03 27.84
N HIS A 456 2.92 5.04 28.73
CA HIS A 456 4.13 4.73 29.52
C HIS A 456 4.90 3.51 28.99
N ASP A 457 4.46 2.89 27.89
CA ASP A 457 5.24 1.84 27.26
C ASP A 457 6.53 2.45 26.67
N ILE A 458 7.59 1.64 26.63
CA ILE A 458 8.89 2.07 26.15
C ILE A 458 9.02 1.70 24.67
N LEU A 459 9.38 2.69 23.86
CA LEU A 459 9.68 2.55 22.44
C LEU A 459 11.20 2.55 22.21
N MET A 460 11.63 1.89 21.15
CA MET A 460 12.99 1.95 20.62
C MET A 460 12.94 2.18 19.11
N ILE A 461 13.74 3.13 18.63
CA ILE A 461 13.98 3.24 17.18
C ILE A 461 14.75 2.00 16.74
N HIS A 462 14.37 1.38 15.63
CA HIS A 462 15.04 0.16 15.17
C HIS A 462 16.57 0.39 15.03
N PRO A 463 17.44 -0.48 15.58
CA PRO A 463 18.91 -0.27 15.60
C PRO A 463 19.54 -0.01 14.24
N CYS A 464 19.01 -0.63 13.19
CA CYS A 464 19.45 -0.38 11.83
C CYS A 464 19.36 1.09 11.35
N TYR A 465 18.61 1.98 12.02
CA TYR A 465 18.51 3.41 11.68
C TYR A 465 19.35 4.33 12.57
N TRP A 466 19.96 3.81 13.64
CA TRP A 466 20.64 4.66 14.65
C TRP A 466 21.76 5.51 14.07
N SER A 467 22.58 4.92 13.18
CA SER A 467 23.69 5.65 12.56
C SER A 467 23.21 6.73 11.58
N ALA A 468 22.11 6.51 10.86
CA ALA A 468 21.52 7.50 9.97
C ALA A 468 20.95 8.70 10.73
N LEU A 469 20.36 8.44 11.90
CA LEU A 469 19.74 9.45 12.76
C LEU A 469 20.71 10.05 13.79
N ASN A 470 21.97 9.59 13.82
CA ASN A 470 22.97 10.04 14.79
C ASN A 470 22.50 9.90 16.25
N LEU A 471 21.87 8.77 16.59
CA LEU A 471 21.34 8.52 17.94
C LEU A 471 22.47 8.19 18.92
N LYS A 472 22.32 8.64 20.16
CA LYS A 472 23.32 8.47 21.22
C LYS A 472 22.95 7.30 22.13
N GLU A 473 23.42 6.10 21.80
CA GLU A 473 23.38 4.94 22.71
C GLU A 473 24.44 3.92 22.28
N GLU A 474 25.09 3.27 23.26
CA GLU A 474 25.86 2.06 22.99
C GLU A 474 24.91 0.88 22.88
N ILE A 475 25.15 0.02 21.90
CA ILE A 475 24.40 -1.22 21.76
C ILE A 475 24.77 -2.12 22.94
N ASP A 476 23.91 -2.17 23.95
CA ASP A 476 24.05 -3.14 25.04
C ASP A 476 23.83 -4.57 24.53
N GLN A 477 24.58 -5.53 25.06
CA GLN A 477 24.52 -6.94 24.68
C GLN A 477 23.13 -7.56 24.93
N SER A 478 22.42 -7.08 25.96
CA SER A 478 21.06 -7.52 26.33
C SER A 478 20.03 -7.24 25.23
N VAL A 479 20.11 -6.09 24.56
CA VAL A 479 19.13 -5.67 23.54
C VAL A 479 19.15 -6.59 22.32
N ALA A 480 20.32 -7.16 21.98
CA ALA A 480 20.47 -8.05 20.84
C ALA A 480 19.83 -9.43 21.05
N GLU A 481 19.68 -9.88 22.31
CA GLU A 481 19.00 -11.13 22.67
C GLU A 481 17.47 -11.01 22.58
N GLU A 482 16.97 -9.78 22.51
CA GLU A 482 15.59 -9.44 22.80
C GLU A 482 14.80 -8.92 21.59
N ILE A 483 15.42 -8.68 20.43
CA ILE A 483 14.71 -8.18 19.24
C ILE A 483 13.99 -9.33 18.53
N TYR A 484 12.66 -9.35 18.67
CA TYR A 484 11.74 -10.21 17.96
C TYR A 484 10.94 -9.40 16.94
N ASP A 485 10.96 -9.85 15.71
CA ASP A 485 10.06 -9.36 14.69
C ASP A 485 8.74 -10.14 14.79
N GLU A 486 7.61 -9.46 14.98
CA GLU A 486 6.29 -10.09 15.00
C GLU A 486 5.87 -10.50 13.60
N TYR A 487 5.72 -11.80 13.35
CA TYR A 487 5.28 -12.35 12.05
C TYR A 487 3.97 -13.16 12.12
N GLU A 488 3.24 -13.18 13.24
CA GLU A 488 2.02 -13.97 13.39
C GLU A 488 0.89 -13.54 12.43
N ILE A 489 0.23 -14.51 11.81
CA ILE A 489 -0.61 -14.31 10.63
C ILE A 489 -2.04 -13.97 11.04
N THR A 490 -2.35 -12.69 10.95
CA THR A 490 -3.52 -12.08 10.30
C THR A 490 -3.21 -10.58 10.20
N ILE A 491 -4.07 -9.77 9.58
CA ILE A 491 -4.06 -8.28 9.61
C ILE A 491 -3.65 -7.57 8.30
N ASP A 492 -4.69 -6.91 7.78
CA ASP A 492 -4.79 -5.83 6.80
C ASP A 492 -3.66 -4.78 6.81
N SER A 493 -3.45 -4.10 5.67
CA SER A 493 -2.68 -2.85 5.62
C SER A 493 -3.36 -1.77 6.46
N GLN A 494 -2.96 -1.66 7.73
CA GLN A 494 -3.67 -0.85 8.70
C GLN A 494 -3.51 0.66 8.46
N SER A 495 -2.44 1.22 7.87
CA SER A 495 -2.41 2.68 7.66
C SER A 495 -3.46 3.20 6.66
N THR A 496 -3.67 2.50 5.54
CA THR A 496 -4.71 2.85 4.55
C THR A 496 -6.09 2.35 4.99
N LYS A 497 -6.16 1.19 5.66
CA LYS A 497 -7.41 0.69 6.24
C LYS A 497 -7.88 1.59 7.38
N GLU A 498 -7.02 2.03 8.29
CA GLU A 498 -7.29 2.98 9.38
C GLU A 498 -7.74 4.30 8.82
N ARG A 499 -7.04 4.88 7.84
CA ARG A 499 -7.52 6.07 7.12
C ARG A 499 -8.94 5.86 6.59
N SER A 500 -9.16 4.76 5.86
CA SER A 500 -10.48 4.46 5.29
C SER A 500 -11.54 4.14 6.36
N THR A 501 -11.14 3.56 7.48
CA THR A 501 -11.99 3.09 8.58
C THR A 501 -12.35 4.25 9.48
N LYS A 502 -11.40 5.10 9.90
CA LYS A 502 -11.64 6.34 10.64
C LYS A 502 -12.52 7.29 9.83
N LEU A 503 -12.21 7.50 8.54
CA LEU A 503 -13.10 8.27 7.67
C LEU A 503 -14.47 7.60 7.50
N GLY A 504 -14.52 6.27 7.44
CA GLY A 504 -15.77 5.50 7.39
C GLY A 504 -16.60 5.59 8.67
N GLN A 505 -15.97 5.59 9.83
CA GLN A 505 -16.56 5.78 11.14
C GLN A 505 -17.14 7.18 11.23
N ILE A 506 -16.38 8.22 10.88
CA ILE A 506 -16.88 9.61 10.84
C ILE A 506 -18.09 9.73 9.92
N ILE A 507 -18.08 9.09 8.75
CA ILE A 507 -19.23 9.09 7.83
C ILE A 507 -20.44 8.36 8.46
N SER A 508 -20.20 7.26 9.19
CA SER A 508 -21.25 6.46 9.81
C SER A 508 -21.84 7.14 11.07
N GLU A 509 -21.02 7.87 11.83
CA GLU A 509 -21.44 8.68 12.99
C GLU A 509 -22.53 9.69 12.61
N LEU A 510 -22.51 10.24 11.39
CA LEU A 510 -23.58 11.14 10.93
C LEU A 510 -24.96 10.47 10.97
N GLN A 511 -25.02 9.16 10.70
CA GLN A 511 -26.27 8.40 10.69
C GLN A 511 -26.81 8.17 12.10
N THR A 512 -25.95 8.19 13.12
CA THR A 512 -26.35 8.02 14.51
C THR A 512 -26.80 9.33 15.16
N ILE A 513 -26.54 10.50 14.55
CA ILE A 513 -26.98 11.81 15.03
C ILE A 513 -28.37 12.13 14.45
N PRO A 514 -29.46 12.08 15.24
CA PRO A 514 -30.81 12.41 14.78
C PRO A 514 -30.93 13.88 14.40
N THR A 515 -31.79 14.20 13.43
CA THR A 515 -32.11 15.59 13.08
C THR A 515 -32.93 16.26 14.19
N GLY A 516 -32.75 17.56 14.38
CA GLY A 516 -33.48 18.34 15.39
C GLY A 516 -32.56 19.14 16.31
N ALA A 517 -33.18 20.06 17.08
CA ALA A 517 -32.47 20.97 17.99
C ALA A 517 -31.77 20.24 19.14
N GLU A 518 -32.34 19.14 19.64
CA GLU A 518 -31.81 18.38 20.78
C GLU A 518 -30.41 17.83 20.52
N ASN A 519 -30.11 17.46 19.27
CA ASN A 519 -28.82 16.88 18.85
C ASN A 519 -27.99 17.87 18.02
N ALA A 520 -28.31 19.17 18.06
CA ALA A 520 -27.60 20.19 17.28
C ALA A 520 -26.11 20.28 17.68
N SER A 521 -25.81 20.20 18.98
CA SER A 521 -24.44 20.22 19.49
C SER A 521 -23.60 19.05 18.95
N ASP A 522 -24.17 17.85 18.85
CA ASP A 522 -23.46 16.69 18.29
C ASP A 522 -23.17 16.88 16.80
N PHE A 523 -24.13 17.44 16.07
CA PHE A 523 -23.93 17.77 14.65
C PHE A 523 -22.91 18.90 14.43
N GLU A 524 -22.86 19.91 15.30
CA GLU A 524 -21.83 20.97 15.27
C GLU A 524 -20.43 20.41 15.51
N ASN A 525 -20.26 19.55 16.52
CA ASN A 525 -18.99 18.88 16.79
C ASN A 525 -18.56 17.98 15.63
N TRP A 526 -19.50 17.25 15.03
CA TRP A 526 -19.24 16.47 13.83
C TRP A 526 -18.80 17.37 12.67
N CYS A 527 -19.53 18.47 12.39
CA CYS A 527 -19.16 19.41 11.33
C CYS A 527 -17.77 20.00 11.54
N LYS A 528 -17.42 20.40 12.77
CA LYS A 528 -16.09 20.90 13.09
C LYS A 528 -14.99 19.90 12.74
N ARG A 529 -15.13 18.65 13.20
CA ARG A 529 -14.18 17.57 12.88
C ARG A 529 -14.04 17.36 11.37
N VAL A 530 -15.14 17.41 10.64
CA VAL A 530 -15.12 17.25 9.18
C VAL A 530 -14.44 18.43 8.49
N ILE A 531 -14.68 19.66 8.95
CA ILE A 531 -14.00 20.86 8.42
C ILE A 531 -12.50 20.81 8.71
N ASP A 532 -12.11 20.42 9.94
CA ASP A 532 -10.72 20.22 10.34
C ASP A 532 -10.00 19.24 9.39
N ILE A 533 -10.65 18.13 9.03
CA ILE A 533 -10.07 17.12 8.13
C ILE A 533 -10.09 17.59 6.67
N ALA A 534 -11.22 18.09 6.19
CA ALA A 534 -11.44 18.40 4.79
C ALA A 534 -10.61 19.60 4.31
N PHE A 535 -10.32 20.54 5.20
CA PHE A 535 -9.66 21.80 4.90
C PHE A 535 -8.45 22.08 5.81
N ALA A 536 -7.84 21.02 6.35
CA ALA A 536 -6.65 21.08 7.23
C ALA A 536 -5.51 21.95 6.68
N LYS A 537 -5.44 22.09 5.35
CA LYS A 537 -4.40 22.85 4.66
C LYS A 537 -4.74 24.33 4.55
N GLU A 538 -6.00 24.63 4.28
CA GLU A 538 -6.44 25.97 3.86
C GLU A 538 -7.03 26.79 5.01
N LEU A 539 -7.52 26.11 6.05
CA LEU A 539 -8.10 26.72 7.24
C LEU A 539 -7.25 26.42 8.48
N THR A 540 -7.09 27.42 9.34
CA THR A 540 -6.48 27.26 10.66
C THR A 540 -7.34 27.91 11.73
N ASN A 541 -7.02 27.67 13.01
CA ASN A 541 -7.75 28.23 14.15
C ASN A 541 -9.27 28.00 14.06
N ILE A 542 -9.67 26.76 13.74
CA ILE A 542 -11.07 26.36 13.61
C ILE A 542 -11.66 26.21 15.01
N GLN A 543 -12.55 27.12 15.38
CA GLN A 543 -13.13 27.21 16.72
C GLN A 543 -14.64 27.04 16.71
N LEU A 544 -15.13 26.25 17.67
CA LEU A 544 -16.56 26.07 17.94
C LEU A 544 -17.02 27.15 18.92
N HIS A 545 -18.00 27.95 18.51
CA HIS A 545 -18.53 29.10 19.24
C HIS A 545 -17.45 30.04 19.79
N PRO A 546 -16.72 30.76 18.92
CA PRO A 546 -15.67 31.69 19.37
C PRO A 546 -16.22 32.88 20.17
N ASN A 547 -17.52 33.17 20.06
CA ASN A 547 -18.19 34.31 20.68
C ASN A 547 -19.41 33.90 21.52
N LYS A 548 -19.28 32.86 22.36
CA LYS A 548 -20.36 32.30 23.21
C LYS A 548 -21.20 33.34 23.97
N CYS A 549 -20.62 34.48 24.34
CA CYS A 549 -21.30 35.52 25.13
C CYS A 549 -21.95 36.64 24.29
N ALA A 550 -21.86 36.60 22.96
CA ALA A 550 -22.42 37.61 22.08
C ALA A 550 -23.88 37.30 21.70
N VAL A 551 -24.68 38.35 21.44
CA VAL A 551 -26.09 38.22 21.00
C VAL A 551 -26.21 37.46 19.68
N GLN A 552 -25.23 37.63 18.78
CA GLN A 552 -25.11 36.90 17.53
C GLN A 552 -24.02 35.83 17.64
N ARG A 553 -24.38 34.67 18.20
CA ARG A 553 -23.46 33.53 18.36
C ARG A 553 -23.20 32.87 17.01
N ARG A 554 -21.92 32.69 16.67
CA ARG A 554 -21.48 31.96 15.47
C ARG A 554 -21.17 30.53 15.86
N ASP A 555 -21.45 29.58 14.97
CA ASP A 555 -21.25 28.16 15.28
C ASP A 555 -19.79 27.75 15.10
N ILE A 556 -19.23 27.92 13.90
CA ILE A 556 -17.82 27.62 13.64
C ILE A 556 -17.17 28.79 12.90
N VAL A 557 -15.99 29.20 13.36
CA VAL A 557 -15.16 30.20 12.68
C VAL A 557 -13.78 29.63 12.44
N ALA A 558 -13.23 29.93 11.26
CA ALA A 558 -11.89 29.52 10.86
C ALA A 558 -11.14 30.68 10.21
N THR A 559 -9.81 30.69 10.35
CA THR A 559 -8.94 31.64 9.65
C THR A 559 -8.56 31.08 8.28
N ASN A 560 -8.90 31.80 7.22
CA ASN A 560 -8.56 31.45 5.85
C ASN A 560 -7.12 31.85 5.52
N GLN A 561 -6.27 30.86 5.26
CA GLN A 561 -4.86 31.07 4.90
C GLN A 561 -4.70 31.59 3.46
N GLY A 562 -5.70 31.46 2.60
CA GLY A 562 -5.68 31.97 1.22
C GLY A 562 -4.55 31.41 0.35
N LEU A 563 -4.14 30.17 0.60
CA LEU A 563 -2.94 29.59 -0.02
C LEU A 563 -3.10 29.37 -1.54
N ARG A 564 -4.22 28.77 -1.96
CA ARG A 564 -4.50 28.41 -3.36
C ARG A 564 -5.99 28.11 -3.58
N GLY A 565 -6.36 27.87 -4.84
CA GLY A 565 -7.67 27.32 -5.22
C GLY A 565 -8.85 28.15 -4.75
N PHE A 566 -9.90 27.45 -4.31
CA PHE A 566 -11.14 28.04 -3.80
C PHE A 566 -10.87 29.03 -2.66
N TRP A 567 -10.03 28.65 -1.70
CA TRP A 567 -9.81 29.45 -0.49
C TRP A 567 -9.05 30.75 -0.76
N LYS A 568 -8.10 30.74 -1.70
CA LYS A 568 -7.46 31.96 -2.20
C LYS A 568 -8.47 32.86 -2.90
N ARG A 569 -9.27 32.27 -3.81
CA ARG A 569 -10.33 32.98 -4.55
C ARG A 569 -11.27 33.71 -3.59
N ILE A 570 -11.78 33.05 -2.55
CA ILE A 570 -12.72 33.74 -1.65
C ILE A 570 -12.07 34.78 -0.74
N ARG A 571 -10.77 34.64 -0.44
CA ARG A 571 -10.03 35.64 0.33
C ARG A 571 -9.82 36.91 -0.50
N GLU A 572 -9.56 36.76 -1.79
CA GLU A 572 -9.27 37.86 -2.71
C GLU A 572 -10.55 38.51 -3.25
N ASP A 573 -11.49 37.71 -3.77
CA ASP A 573 -12.70 38.21 -4.43
C ASP A 573 -13.78 38.67 -3.45
N TYR A 574 -13.88 38.03 -2.27
CA TYR A 574 -14.91 38.30 -1.27
C TYR A 574 -14.37 38.85 0.04
N GLU A 575 -13.05 39.12 0.12
CA GLU A 575 -12.39 39.68 1.30
C GLU A 575 -12.58 38.84 2.59
N THR A 576 -12.92 37.55 2.46
CA THR A 576 -13.24 36.66 3.59
C THR A 576 -11.95 36.09 4.20
N ARG A 577 -11.43 36.75 5.24
CA ARG A 577 -10.27 36.29 6.03
C ARG A 577 -10.68 35.39 7.19
N GLN A 578 -11.81 35.68 7.82
CA GLN A 578 -12.45 34.85 8.83
C GLN A 578 -13.69 34.20 8.21
N VAL A 579 -13.68 32.89 8.09
CA VAL A 579 -14.76 32.13 7.46
C VAL A 579 -15.76 31.71 8.52
N VAL A 580 -17.04 31.97 8.31
CA VAL A 580 -18.12 31.52 9.19
C VAL A 580 -18.85 30.34 8.55
N PHE A 581 -19.05 29.29 9.35
CA PHE A 581 -19.97 28.20 9.06
C PHE A 581 -21.09 28.22 10.10
N GLU A 582 -22.30 28.51 9.66
CA GLU A 582 -23.52 28.36 10.45
C GLU A 582 -24.06 26.94 10.26
N ILE A 583 -24.40 26.25 11.35
CA ILE A 583 -24.74 24.84 11.36
C ILE A 583 -26.22 24.67 11.70
N LYS A 584 -26.94 23.91 10.87
CA LYS A 584 -28.36 23.60 11.07
C LYS A 584 -28.58 22.10 10.98
N ASN A 585 -28.91 21.46 12.10
CA ASN A 585 -29.23 20.03 12.14
C ASN A 585 -30.66 19.73 11.65
N PHE A 586 -31.05 20.32 10.52
CA PHE A 586 -32.37 20.21 9.90
C PHE A 586 -32.21 19.98 8.39
N GLU A 587 -33.14 19.23 7.78
CA GLU A 587 -33.18 19.05 6.32
C GLU A 587 -33.66 20.32 5.61
N GLU A 588 -34.47 21.12 6.29
CA GLU A 588 -35.15 22.26 5.72
C GLU A 588 -34.59 23.56 6.31
N ILE A 589 -33.93 24.39 5.49
CA ILE A 589 -33.42 25.72 5.89
C ILE A 589 -34.19 26.83 5.16
N GLY A 590 -34.62 27.85 5.88
CA GLY A 590 -35.42 28.97 5.39
C GLY A 590 -34.60 30.24 5.14
N ILE A 591 -35.33 31.34 4.90
CA ILE A 591 -34.72 32.66 4.68
C ILE A 591 -34.06 33.23 5.94
N ASP A 592 -34.54 32.83 7.12
CA ASP A 592 -34.04 33.36 8.40
C ASP A 592 -32.61 32.89 8.68
N GLU A 593 -32.26 31.67 8.29
CA GLU A 593 -30.89 31.17 8.37
C GLU A 593 -29.94 31.96 7.45
N TYR A 594 -30.39 32.34 6.25
CA TYR A 594 -29.60 33.20 5.35
C TYR A 594 -29.45 34.61 5.91
N ARG A 595 -30.51 35.19 6.51
CA ARG A 595 -30.43 36.49 7.20
C ARG A 595 -29.45 36.45 8.36
N GLN A 596 -29.45 35.36 9.12
CA GLN A 596 -28.53 35.16 10.23
C GLN A 596 -27.08 35.18 9.75
N VAL A 597 -26.75 34.41 8.71
CA VAL A 597 -25.40 34.40 8.13
C VAL A 597 -25.03 35.75 7.54
N ASN A 598 -25.93 36.39 6.80
CA ASN A 598 -25.71 37.72 6.24
C ASN A 598 -25.34 38.75 7.31
N GLY A 599 -25.95 38.66 8.50
CA GLY A 599 -25.63 39.51 9.65
C GLY A 599 -24.18 39.39 10.13
N TYR A 600 -23.50 38.27 9.86
CA TYR A 600 -22.10 38.08 10.22
C TYR A 600 -21.10 38.65 9.20
N LEU A 601 -21.51 38.81 7.95
CA LEU A 601 -20.64 39.13 6.80
C LEU A 601 -20.27 40.61 6.78
N THR A 602 -19.34 40.97 7.66
CA THR A 602 -18.80 42.33 7.78
C THR A 602 -17.32 42.28 8.14
N ARG A 603 -16.58 43.34 7.77
CA ARG A 603 -15.16 43.52 8.12
C ARG A 603 -14.33 42.28 7.73
N GLU A 604 -13.60 41.69 8.68
CA GLU A 604 -12.72 40.53 8.45
C GLU A 604 -13.46 39.25 8.02
N TYR A 605 -14.78 39.18 8.24
CA TYR A 605 -15.61 38.07 7.76
C TYR A 605 -15.96 38.18 6.26
N GLY A 606 -15.67 39.34 5.65
CA GLY A 606 -15.86 39.57 4.22
C GLY A 606 -17.31 39.47 3.76
N LYS A 607 -17.49 39.03 2.51
CA LYS A 607 -18.78 38.98 1.81
C LYS A 607 -19.23 37.56 1.51
N LEU A 608 -18.54 36.53 2.02
CA LEU A 608 -18.90 35.13 1.78
C LEU A 608 -18.99 34.33 3.08
N GLY A 609 -20.06 33.55 3.22
CA GLY A 609 -20.28 32.65 4.36
C GLY A 609 -20.94 31.33 3.96
N PHE A 610 -20.98 30.39 4.90
CA PHE A 610 -21.52 29.05 4.66
C PHE A 610 -22.66 28.70 5.62
N ILE A 611 -23.64 27.96 5.09
CA ILE A 611 -24.64 27.25 5.90
C ILE A 611 -24.45 25.75 5.68
N ILE A 612 -24.21 25.00 6.75
CA ILE A 612 -24.14 23.53 6.71
C ILE A 612 -25.46 22.95 7.24
N CYS A 613 -26.12 22.11 6.44
CA CYS A 613 -27.42 21.52 6.79
C CYS A 613 -27.53 20.03 6.49
N ARG A 614 -28.64 19.41 6.92
CA ARG A 614 -28.94 17.98 6.70
C ARG A 614 -29.71 17.70 5.41
N ASP A 615 -29.93 18.73 4.57
CA ASP A 615 -30.67 18.59 3.31
C ASP A 615 -30.06 17.48 2.44
N LYS A 616 -30.93 16.65 1.86
CA LYS A 616 -30.54 15.59 0.92
C LYS A 616 -30.25 16.14 -0.47
N GLN A 617 -30.72 17.35 -0.79
CA GLN A 617 -30.50 17.99 -2.08
C GLN A 617 -29.47 19.12 -1.93
N PRO A 618 -28.34 19.05 -2.67
CA PRO A 618 -27.31 20.08 -2.59
C PRO A 618 -27.74 21.42 -3.18
N GLY A 619 -28.70 21.42 -4.12
CA GLY A 619 -29.16 22.63 -4.79
C GLY A 619 -30.18 23.45 -4.02
N LEU A 620 -30.37 24.69 -4.46
CA LEU A 620 -31.26 25.63 -3.80
C LEU A 620 -32.72 25.43 -4.24
N MET A 621 -33.63 25.30 -3.28
CA MET A 621 -35.06 25.16 -3.55
C MET A 621 -35.69 26.49 -3.99
N LYS A 622 -36.57 26.43 -5.00
CA LYS A 622 -37.36 27.58 -5.47
C LYS A 622 -38.34 28.06 -4.40
N ASN A 623 -38.62 29.36 -4.37
CA ASN A 623 -39.53 30.02 -3.43
C ASN A 623 -39.12 29.89 -1.95
N ARG A 624 -37.83 29.67 -1.69
CA ARG A 624 -37.24 29.58 -0.36
C ARG A 624 -35.79 30.02 -0.40
N GLU A 625 -34.87 29.08 -0.49
CA GLU A 625 -33.43 29.32 -0.44
C GLU A 625 -32.93 30.11 -1.66
N LEU A 626 -33.50 29.84 -2.85
CA LEU A 626 -33.09 30.51 -4.08
C LEU A 626 -33.40 32.02 -4.05
N GLU A 627 -34.52 32.41 -3.45
CA GLU A 627 -34.91 33.82 -3.33
C GLU A 627 -34.04 34.52 -2.29
N ALA A 628 -33.81 33.88 -1.14
CA ALA A 628 -32.90 34.37 -0.12
C ALA A 628 -31.48 34.56 -0.69
N PHE A 629 -30.94 33.55 -1.39
CA PHE A 629 -29.63 33.65 -2.02
C PHE A 629 -29.54 34.83 -2.98
N LYS A 630 -30.54 35.01 -3.85
CA LYS A 630 -30.57 36.13 -4.79
C LYS A 630 -30.62 37.49 -4.10
N GLU A 631 -31.46 37.61 -3.08
CA GLU A 631 -31.59 38.84 -2.31
C GLU A 631 -30.24 39.30 -1.77
N PHE A 632 -29.50 38.40 -1.12
CA PHE A 632 -28.17 38.71 -0.56
C PHE A 632 -27.08 38.83 -1.64
N TYR A 633 -27.18 38.05 -2.71
CA TYR A 633 -26.26 38.16 -3.85
C TYR A 633 -26.31 39.54 -4.51
N LEU A 634 -27.50 40.11 -4.67
CA LEU A 634 -27.69 41.48 -5.17
C LEU A 634 -27.13 42.54 -4.21
N GLN A 635 -27.02 42.23 -2.92
CA GLN A 635 -26.37 43.08 -1.92
C GLN A 635 -24.84 42.89 -1.89
N GLY A 636 -24.29 42.02 -2.74
CA GLY A 636 -22.87 41.74 -2.84
C GLY A 636 -22.37 40.62 -1.93
N ASN A 637 -23.27 39.95 -1.19
CA ASN A 637 -22.93 38.87 -0.28
C ASN A 637 -23.29 37.49 -0.87
N VAL A 638 -22.40 36.52 -0.70
CA VAL A 638 -22.56 35.16 -1.21
C VAL A 638 -22.69 34.20 -0.03
N ILE A 639 -23.83 33.53 0.09
CA ILE A 639 -24.04 32.52 1.13
C ILE A 639 -24.18 31.17 0.44
N ILE A 640 -23.26 30.25 0.74
CA ILE A 640 -23.20 28.93 0.10
C ILE A 640 -23.84 27.89 1.01
N LYS A 641 -24.83 27.16 0.48
CA LYS A 641 -25.38 25.97 1.14
C LYS A 641 -24.44 24.78 0.93
N ILE A 642 -24.02 24.15 2.02
CA ILE A 642 -23.29 22.89 2.02
C ILE A 642 -24.16 21.85 2.73
N THR A 643 -24.42 20.73 2.09
CA THR A 643 -25.11 19.63 2.76
C THR A 643 -24.12 18.70 3.44
N ALA A 644 -24.57 18.02 4.50
CA ALA A 644 -23.80 16.95 5.14
C ALA A 644 -23.41 15.85 4.11
N GLN A 645 -24.20 15.68 3.05
CA GLN A 645 -23.90 14.76 1.95
C GLN A 645 -22.70 15.20 1.09
N ILE A 646 -22.51 16.51 0.89
CA ILE A 646 -21.29 17.04 0.24
C ILE A 646 -20.06 16.75 1.11
N LEU A 647 -20.16 17.02 2.41
CA LEU A 647 -19.07 16.82 3.37
C LEU A 647 -18.67 15.33 3.46
N THR A 648 -19.63 14.43 3.59
CA THR A 648 -19.37 12.97 3.53
C THR A 648 -18.81 12.53 2.18
N GLY A 649 -19.23 13.15 1.06
CA GLY A 649 -18.64 12.94 -0.26
C GLY A 649 -17.17 13.35 -0.34
N ILE A 650 -16.78 14.45 0.31
CA ILE A 650 -15.39 14.88 0.45
C ILE A 650 -14.61 13.84 1.25
N LEU A 651 -15.09 13.46 2.44
CA LEU A 651 -14.44 12.44 3.29
C LEU A 651 -14.27 11.10 2.57
N SER A 652 -15.27 10.68 1.78
CA SER A 652 -15.21 9.44 0.98
C SER A 652 -14.07 9.50 -0.04
N LYS A 653 -13.91 10.62 -0.75
CA LYS A 653 -12.79 10.83 -1.67
C LYS A 653 -11.44 10.87 -0.95
N LEU A 654 -11.38 11.48 0.23
CA LEU A 654 -10.18 11.55 1.07
C LEU A 654 -9.72 10.20 1.61
N ARG A 655 -10.52 9.12 1.49
CA ARG A 655 -10.04 7.75 1.77
C ARG A 655 -8.86 7.36 0.88
N SER A 656 -8.76 7.93 -0.32
CA SER A 656 -7.59 7.80 -1.18
C SER A 656 -6.53 8.87 -0.82
N PRO A 657 -5.28 8.48 -0.48
CA PRO A 657 -4.21 9.43 -0.17
C PRO A 657 -3.88 10.39 -1.33
N ALA A 658 -4.17 10.01 -2.57
CA ALA A 658 -3.90 10.84 -3.75
C ALA A 658 -4.92 11.98 -3.96
N LYS A 659 -6.10 11.91 -3.33
CA LYS A 659 -7.20 12.87 -3.55
C LYS A 659 -7.20 14.01 -2.53
N VAL A 660 -6.02 14.50 -2.18
CA VAL A 660 -5.81 15.47 -1.09
C VAL A 660 -6.61 16.77 -1.24
N ASP A 661 -6.92 17.17 -2.49
CA ASP A 661 -7.57 18.44 -2.83
C ASP A 661 -9.09 18.29 -3.07
N ALA A 662 -9.69 17.18 -2.62
CA ALA A 662 -11.11 16.89 -2.83
C ALA A 662 -12.07 17.93 -2.24
N GLY A 663 -11.71 18.55 -1.11
CA GLY A 663 -12.50 19.60 -0.46
C GLY A 663 -12.52 20.89 -1.27
N ASP A 664 -11.35 21.38 -1.67
CA ASP A 664 -11.18 22.61 -2.48
C ASP A 664 -11.97 22.50 -3.79
N LEU A 665 -11.80 21.40 -4.52
CA LEU A 665 -12.54 21.14 -5.77
C LEU A 665 -14.07 21.06 -5.56
N ALA A 666 -14.52 20.53 -4.43
CA ALA A 666 -15.94 20.44 -4.13
C ALA A 666 -16.54 21.84 -3.88
N LEU A 667 -15.86 22.69 -3.11
CA LEU A 667 -16.33 24.03 -2.81
C LEU A 667 -16.21 24.99 -4.00
N ASP A 668 -15.16 24.88 -4.82
CA ASP A 668 -15.04 25.69 -6.04
C ASP A 668 -16.19 25.41 -7.00
N LYS A 669 -16.53 24.13 -7.19
CA LYS A 669 -17.69 23.72 -7.97
C LYS A 669 -19.00 24.27 -7.37
N GLN A 670 -19.14 24.28 -6.04
CA GLN A 670 -20.34 24.84 -5.40
C GLN A 670 -20.47 26.34 -5.62
N LEU A 671 -19.39 27.10 -5.45
CA LEU A 671 -19.38 28.54 -5.70
C LEU A 671 -19.73 28.86 -7.16
N ASP A 672 -19.12 28.16 -8.11
CA ASP A 672 -19.44 28.33 -9.54
C ASP A 672 -20.90 28.00 -9.85
N THR A 673 -21.47 26.97 -9.21
CA THR A 673 -22.89 26.62 -9.34
C THR A 673 -23.78 27.75 -8.81
N HIS A 674 -23.48 28.28 -7.62
CA HIS A 674 -24.24 29.38 -7.01
C HIS A 674 -24.19 30.65 -7.87
N ILE A 675 -23.00 31.01 -8.36
CA ILE A 675 -22.81 32.21 -9.19
C ILE A 675 -23.42 32.04 -10.57
N ARG A 676 -23.25 30.92 -11.26
CA ARG A 676 -23.68 30.79 -12.68
C ARG A 676 -25.15 30.44 -12.82
N LEU A 677 -25.69 29.58 -11.95
CA LEU A 677 -27.06 29.05 -12.08
C LEU A 677 -28.04 29.79 -11.17
N TYR A 678 -27.72 29.92 -9.87
CA TYR A 678 -28.69 30.44 -8.91
C TYR A 678 -28.85 31.96 -8.97
N SER A 679 -27.79 32.70 -9.28
CA SER A 679 -27.88 34.16 -9.49
C SER A 679 -28.88 34.52 -10.60
N THR A 680 -29.00 33.70 -11.64
CA THR A 680 -29.91 33.91 -12.79
C THR A 680 -31.31 33.32 -12.56
N GLY A 681 -31.57 32.66 -11.43
CA GLY A 681 -32.88 32.08 -11.09
C GLY A 681 -33.16 30.69 -11.61
N GLN A 682 -32.15 30.03 -12.15
CA GLN A 682 -32.27 28.64 -12.55
C GLN A 682 -32.01 27.75 -11.32
N GLY A 683 -33.07 27.39 -10.60
CA GLY A 683 -33.00 26.35 -9.58
C GLY A 683 -32.83 24.94 -10.18
N ASP A 684 -32.43 23.97 -9.38
CA ASP A 684 -32.31 22.57 -9.82
C ASP A 684 -33.66 22.06 -10.35
N LYS A 685 -33.65 21.37 -11.50
CA LYS A 685 -34.87 20.75 -12.06
C LYS A 685 -35.38 19.73 -11.05
N ALA A 686 -36.56 19.96 -10.48
CA ALA A 686 -37.27 18.94 -9.74
C ALA A 686 -37.36 17.67 -10.61
N ASN A 687 -36.82 16.55 -10.12
CA ASN A 687 -36.94 15.26 -10.79
C ASN A 687 -38.40 15.03 -11.15
N ALA A 688 -38.72 15.07 -12.44
CA ALA A 688 -40.02 14.70 -12.95
C ALA A 688 -40.27 13.25 -12.52
N ARG A 689 -41.16 13.08 -11.54
CA ARG A 689 -41.72 11.77 -11.18
C ARG A 689 -42.06 11.04 -12.47
N THR A 690 -41.49 9.85 -12.60
CA THR A 690 -41.87 8.80 -13.55
C THR A 690 -43.39 8.76 -13.65
N ARG A 691 -43.93 9.37 -14.71
CA ARG A 691 -45.26 9.04 -15.20
C ARG A 691 -45.18 7.57 -15.63
N LYS A 692 -45.60 6.66 -14.75
CA LYS A 692 -46.07 5.34 -15.17
C LYS A 692 -47.12 5.56 -16.26
N LYS A 693 -46.74 5.32 -17.51
CA LYS A 693 -47.70 5.06 -18.57
C LYS A 693 -47.88 3.54 -18.64
N LYS A 694 -49.15 3.13 -18.61
CA LYS A 694 -49.62 1.90 -19.23
C LYS A 694 -49.17 1.84 -20.68
#